data_AF-A0A8T0PIY2-F1
#
_entry.id   AF-A0A8T0PIY2-F1
#
_cell.length_a   1.000
_cell.length_b   1.000
_cell.length_c   1.000
_cell.angle_alpha   90.00
_cell.angle_beta   90.00
_cell.angle_gamma   90.00
#
_symmetry.space_group_name_H-M   'P 1'
#
loop_
_entity.id
_entity.type
_entity.pdbx_description
1 polymer ?
#
loop_
_entity_poly.entity_id
_entity_poly.type
_entity_poly.pdbx_seq_one_letter_code
_entity_poly.pdbx_strand_id
1 'polypeptide(L)'
;MRACAVTQVSLFKRLLQMVRNLRAESDRMHALACICRTALCVDLFAKESVRRGQKPVPGTDVISLFEDVRVKEDLNSVTSKNLFREELVASLVESCFQLSLPLPELKNSGTESRVIGALAYGTGYGALNWTEPALDVVEVCRPCVLWDCNGRTYAIDCYLKLLVRLCHIYDTRGGVKTIKAGASQDQILNETRLRNLQLQLIRDLREIHTPRISSRLIWAISEHFDLEGLDPLLADDPEDPLNIIISNMHKILFNTDSSATTSNRIQDVQAVLICAQRLGARNARAGQLLSKELEEFRASTSADSVTKHQSRYVLQVIKYVTNHPDNRWVGVGDATGDYPFSHHTLTVQFSEASAAQDRKLEGLVHKAIRELWRPNPSQLTLLQTKGIGALHKEHPKACTLTGSSDPCYIEAYHLADPTDGRITLHLKILNLTELELNRVDIRVGLSGALYYMDGFSRTVRHLRNLVSQDPVQSSVTVGVSHFERCSLWVQVLYYPFYGSGGSADYEGDYAEEDSQMMRQKRSLRPELGEPVVLRCQPYKIPLAELLLPLECSPVEYFRLWPSLPAMVECTGTYTYEGSGFKATAAQQYDSSPFLSGLKSISSKPFHQVCSHFIRTVAGFQLCYAAKTWFGGFVGMMIFGASEVSRNVDLGDETTTMICKFVVRASDESITREIESDLQGWLDDITDGAVEYMPEDEVKSAAAERLKISMERIALLKAAKPKVPPAKTEQEEEEERKQSEELDGFGNPKGPSTLSKLTAEEAEHRALQAAVLQEWHQLCKEKAMKAQ
;
A
#
# COMPACT_ATOMS: atom_id res chain seq x y z
N MET A 1 35.15 -28.50 34.87
CA MET A 1 34.07 -27.53 34.55
C MET A 1 34.27 -26.17 35.22
N ARG A 2 34.33 -26.04 36.56
CA ARG A 2 34.52 -24.72 37.23
C ARG A 2 35.75 -23.91 36.76
N ALA A 3 36.91 -24.56 36.63
CA ALA A 3 38.12 -23.90 36.12
C ALA A 3 37.98 -23.40 34.67
N CYS A 4 37.14 -24.05 33.86
CA CYS A 4 36.88 -23.71 32.46
C CYS A 4 35.93 -22.50 32.33
N ALA A 5 34.92 -22.41 33.20
CA ALA A 5 34.00 -21.26 33.23
C ALA A 5 34.70 -19.96 33.71
N VAL A 6 35.57 -20.04 34.73
CA VAL A 6 36.34 -18.88 35.21
C VAL A 6 37.37 -18.40 34.17
N THR A 7 38.04 -19.32 33.47
CA THR A 7 38.95 -18.95 32.37
C THR A 7 38.21 -18.32 31.21
N GLN A 8 36.98 -18.76 30.89
CA GLN A 8 36.14 -18.18 29.84
C GLN A 8 35.77 -16.72 30.09
N VAL A 9 35.49 -16.30 31.33
CA VAL A 9 35.15 -14.90 31.65
C VAL A 9 36.35 -13.98 31.47
N SER A 10 37.51 -14.40 31.97
CA SER A 10 38.76 -13.64 31.78
C SER A 10 39.13 -13.50 30.29
N LEU A 11 38.79 -14.53 29.50
CA LEU A 11 38.91 -14.49 28.05
C LEU A 11 37.93 -13.50 27.42
N PHE A 12 36.66 -13.45 27.84
CA PHE A 12 35.69 -12.47 27.33
C PHE A 12 36.12 -11.03 27.59
N LYS A 13 36.61 -10.71 28.80
CA LYS A 13 37.18 -9.39 29.12
C LYS A 13 38.30 -9.01 28.15
N ARG A 14 39.21 -9.94 27.86
CA ARG A 14 40.32 -9.73 26.91
C ARG A 14 39.85 -9.62 25.46
N LEU A 15 38.86 -10.41 25.06
CA LEU A 15 38.27 -10.36 23.72
C LEU A 15 37.55 -9.03 23.47
N LEU A 16 36.82 -8.48 24.45
CA LEU A 16 36.19 -7.16 24.33
C LEU A 16 37.22 -6.07 24.04
N GLN A 17 38.37 -6.10 24.72
CA GLN A 17 39.47 -5.16 24.47
C GLN A 17 40.09 -5.32 23.07
N MET A 18 40.14 -6.55 22.55
CA MET A 18 40.61 -6.81 21.18
C MET A 18 39.61 -6.33 20.14
N VAL A 19 38.32 -6.60 20.35
CA VAL A 19 37.23 -6.21 19.44
C VAL A 19 37.13 -4.70 19.31
N ARG A 20 37.40 -3.96 20.40
CA ARG A 20 37.51 -2.49 20.38
C ARG A 20 38.49 -1.97 19.33
N ASN A 21 39.55 -2.71 19.01
CA ASN A 21 40.60 -2.29 18.08
C ASN A 21 40.35 -2.75 16.63
N LEU A 22 39.23 -3.44 16.34
CA LEU A 22 38.90 -3.86 14.98
C LEU A 22 38.42 -2.67 14.14
N ARG A 23 38.95 -2.58 12.92
CA ARG A 23 38.68 -1.46 12.00
C ARG A 23 37.33 -1.57 11.30
N ALA A 24 36.90 -2.78 10.93
CA ALA A 24 35.65 -3.01 10.24
C ALA A 24 34.46 -3.12 11.22
N GLU A 25 33.38 -2.38 10.93
CA GLU A 25 32.16 -2.36 11.74
C GLU A 25 31.42 -3.71 11.76
N SER A 26 31.32 -4.36 10.61
CA SER A 26 30.73 -5.71 10.48
C SER A 26 31.43 -6.73 11.39
N ASP A 27 32.76 -6.66 11.44
CA ASP A 27 33.59 -7.60 12.19
C ASP A 27 33.49 -7.31 13.69
N ARG A 28 33.40 -6.03 14.08
CA ARG A 28 33.14 -5.63 15.47
C ARG A 28 31.79 -6.14 15.94
N MET A 29 30.71 -5.83 15.22
CA MET A 29 29.34 -6.20 15.59
C MET A 29 29.18 -7.72 15.65
N HIS A 30 29.73 -8.45 14.67
CA HIS A 30 29.70 -9.91 14.69
C HIS A 30 30.44 -10.48 15.91
N ALA A 31 31.65 -9.99 16.20
CA ALA A 31 32.42 -10.44 17.34
C ALA A 31 31.75 -10.10 18.68
N LEU A 32 31.20 -8.89 18.82
CA LEU A 32 30.43 -8.45 19.99
C LEU A 32 29.20 -9.35 20.21
N ALA A 33 28.42 -9.62 19.16
CA ALA A 33 27.26 -10.51 19.26
C ALA A 33 27.65 -11.93 19.67
N CYS A 34 28.78 -12.47 19.18
CA CYS A 34 29.29 -13.77 19.60
C CYS A 34 29.73 -13.78 21.08
N ILE A 35 30.48 -12.75 21.52
CA ILE A 35 30.93 -12.62 22.91
C ILE A 35 29.72 -12.47 23.85
N CYS A 36 28.78 -11.57 23.54
CA CYS A 36 27.61 -11.30 24.38
C CYS A 36 26.70 -12.52 24.51
N ARG A 37 26.41 -13.22 23.40
CA ARG A 37 25.62 -14.47 23.43
C ARG A 37 26.30 -15.54 24.28
N THR A 38 27.61 -15.71 24.12
CA THR A 38 28.36 -16.73 24.88
C THR A 38 28.38 -16.38 26.37
N ALA A 39 28.58 -15.11 26.72
CA ALA A 39 28.55 -14.66 28.11
C ALA A 39 27.17 -14.86 28.76
N LEU A 40 26.08 -14.53 28.07
CA LEU A 40 24.71 -14.79 28.54
C LEU A 40 24.44 -16.29 28.72
N CYS A 41 24.95 -17.14 27.83
CA CYS A 41 24.82 -18.59 27.98
C CYS A 41 25.57 -19.11 29.21
N VAL A 42 26.78 -18.60 29.46
CA VAL A 42 27.59 -18.96 30.63
C VAL A 42 26.89 -18.52 31.92
N ASP A 43 26.30 -17.32 31.96
CA ASP A 43 25.55 -16.82 33.10
C ASP A 43 24.30 -17.68 33.39
N LEU A 44 23.48 -17.93 32.38
CA LEU A 44 22.29 -18.80 32.49
C LEU A 44 22.66 -20.20 32.98
N PHE A 45 23.73 -20.78 32.43
CA PHE A 45 24.23 -22.09 32.83
C PHE A 45 24.74 -22.09 34.27
N ALA A 46 25.43 -21.03 34.70
CA ALA A 46 25.92 -20.88 36.06
C ALA A 46 24.75 -20.77 37.05
N LYS A 47 23.75 -19.94 36.77
CA LYS A 47 22.54 -19.79 37.60
C LYS A 47 21.72 -21.07 37.68
N GLU A 48 21.58 -21.80 36.58
CA GLU A 48 20.94 -23.13 36.58
C GLU A 48 21.73 -24.15 37.41
N SER A 49 23.05 -24.12 37.33
CA SER A 49 23.92 -24.98 38.15
C SER A 49 23.75 -24.70 39.64
N VAL A 50 23.62 -23.43 40.03
CA VAL A 50 23.31 -23.03 41.41
C VAL A 50 21.94 -23.52 41.85
N ARG A 51 20.91 -23.40 40.99
CA ARG A 51 19.57 -23.94 41.27
C ARG A 51 19.58 -25.45 41.50
N ARG A 52 20.47 -26.18 40.82
CA ARG A 52 20.71 -27.62 41.02
C ARG A 52 21.58 -27.95 42.25
N GLY A 53 21.85 -26.97 43.12
CA GLY A 53 22.57 -27.15 44.38
C GLY A 53 24.10 -27.06 44.28
N GLN A 54 24.65 -26.60 43.14
CA GLN A 54 26.09 -26.37 43.04
C GLN A 54 26.49 -25.03 43.66
N LYS A 55 27.72 -24.94 44.19
CA LYS A 55 28.25 -23.65 44.69
C LYS A 55 28.37 -22.63 43.55
N PRO A 56 27.99 -21.37 43.77
CA PRO A 56 28.14 -20.29 42.80
C PRO A 56 29.61 -20.12 42.43
N VAL A 57 29.85 -19.89 41.13
CA VAL A 57 31.19 -19.62 40.61
C VAL A 57 31.30 -18.11 40.44
N PRO A 58 32.20 -17.43 41.17
CA PRO A 58 32.34 -15.98 41.05
C PRO A 58 32.84 -15.61 39.64
N GLY A 59 32.30 -14.52 39.11
CA GLY A 59 32.72 -13.96 37.82
C GLY A 59 31.95 -14.48 36.61
N THR A 60 31.08 -15.49 36.75
CA THR A 60 30.35 -16.09 35.60
C THR A 60 29.06 -15.35 35.23
N ASP A 61 28.67 -14.38 36.04
CA ASP A 61 27.54 -13.47 35.78
C ASP A 61 27.86 -12.49 34.65
N VAL A 62 26.82 -12.05 33.93
CA VAL A 62 26.98 -11.10 32.81
C VAL A 62 27.55 -9.75 33.26
N ILE A 63 27.26 -9.33 34.49
CA ILE A 63 27.75 -8.07 35.09
C ILE A 63 29.28 -8.05 35.14
N SER A 64 29.90 -9.21 35.36
CA SER A 64 31.35 -9.35 35.38
C SER A 64 32.04 -8.85 34.12
N LEU A 65 31.40 -8.82 32.95
CA LEU A 65 31.96 -8.21 31.74
C LEU A 65 32.28 -6.72 31.91
N PHE A 66 31.55 -6.03 32.77
CA PHE A 66 31.63 -4.59 33.00
C PHE A 66 32.46 -4.21 34.23
N GLU A 67 33.07 -5.18 34.90
CA GLU A 67 34.07 -4.92 35.94
C GLU A 67 35.41 -4.42 35.35
N ASP A 68 35.66 -4.63 34.06
CA ASP A 68 36.84 -4.09 33.39
C ASP A 68 36.78 -2.55 33.38
N VAL A 69 37.81 -1.93 33.95
CA VAL A 69 37.88 -0.47 34.14
C VAL A 69 37.65 0.28 32.83
N ARG A 70 38.19 -0.21 31.70
CA ARG A 70 38.07 0.47 30.41
C ARG A 70 36.65 0.39 29.85
N VAL A 71 36.01 -0.77 29.98
CA VAL A 71 34.62 -0.95 29.55
C VAL A 71 33.67 -0.10 30.41
N LYS A 72 33.93 -0.05 31.73
CA LYS A 72 33.17 0.77 32.67
C LYS A 72 33.32 2.27 32.41
N GLU A 73 34.52 2.73 32.08
CA GLU A 73 34.79 4.12 31.67
C GLU A 73 34.08 4.47 30.36
N ASP A 74 34.15 3.58 29.36
CA ASP A 74 33.48 3.77 28.06
C ASP A 74 31.95 3.86 28.22
N LEU A 75 31.36 3.07 29.14
CA LEU A 75 29.92 3.05 29.41
C LEU A 75 29.44 4.30 30.16
N ASN A 76 30.22 4.80 31.14
CA ASN A 76 29.87 5.97 31.94
C ASN A 76 30.22 7.30 31.27
N SER A 77 31.00 7.27 30.19
CA SER A 77 31.25 8.48 29.41
C SER A 77 29.94 9.00 28.80
N VAL A 78 29.63 10.28 28.97
CA VAL A 78 28.42 10.88 28.36
C VAL A 78 28.71 11.36 26.94
N THR A 79 29.86 12.00 26.73
CA THR A 79 30.22 12.74 25.52
C THR A 79 31.16 12.00 24.56
N SER A 80 31.48 10.73 24.81
CA SER A 80 32.37 9.97 23.91
C SER A 80 31.77 9.81 22.52
N LYS A 81 32.60 10.03 21.49
CA LYS A 81 32.22 9.82 20.09
C LYS A 81 32.48 8.38 19.60
N ASN A 82 33.00 7.52 20.48
CA ASN A 82 33.34 6.14 20.12
C ASN A 82 32.06 5.29 19.97
N LEU A 83 31.91 4.61 18.83
CA LEU A 83 30.77 3.74 18.53
C LEU A 83 30.79 2.43 19.33
N PHE A 84 31.97 2.01 19.82
CA PHE A 84 32.12 0.72 20.52
C PHE A 84 31.14 0.53 21.69
N ARG A 85 30.87 1.58 22.47
CA ARG A 85 29.92 1.52 23.60
C ARG A 85 28.47 1.32 23.13
N GLU A 86 28.08 1.98 22.03
CA GLU A 86 26.75 1.87 21.42
C GLU A 86 26.54 0.46 20.87
N GLU A 87 27.54 -0.04 20.16
CA GLU A 87 27.57 -1.39 19.58
C GLU A 87 27.56 -2.49 20.65
N LEU A 88 28.30 -2.31 21.74
CA LEU A 88 28.34 -3.26 22.86
C LEU A 88 26.98 -3.35 23.55
N VAL A 89 26.37 -2.21 23.90
CA VAL A 89 25.05 -2.19 24.53
C VAL A 89 23.99 -2.76 23.58
N ALA A 90 23.97 -2.34 22.32
CA ALA A 90 23.02 -2.88 21.34
C ALA A 90 23.17 -4.40 21.19
N SER A 91 24.40 -4.91 21.00
CA SER A 91 24.67 -6.34 20.82
C SER A 91 24.29 -7.16 22.05
N LEU A 92 24.58 -6.67 23.26
CA LEU A 92 24.27 -7.36 24.50
C LEU A 92 22.76 -7.40 24.75
N VAL A 93 22.10 -6.26 24.64
CA VAL A 93 20.67 -6.13 24.88
C VAL A 93 19.87 -6.91 23.84
N GLU A 94 20.23 -6.86 22.56
CA GLU A 94 19.57 -7.65 21.54
C GLU A 94 19.78 -9.14 21.77
N SER A 95 21.00 -9.57 22.09
CA SER A 95 21.28 -10.98 22.42
C SER A 95 20.43 -11.47 23.58
N CYS A 96 20.19 -10.62 24.58
CA CYS A 96 19.32 -10.90 25.71
C CYS A 96 17.83 -10.91 25.30
N PHE A 97 17.39 -9.95 24.50
CA PHE A 97 16.02 -9.85 24.00
C PHE A 97 15.62 -11.07 23.17
N GLN A 98 16.53 -11.63 22.37
CA GLN A 98 16.27 -12.86 21.59
C GLN A 98 15.90 -14.06 22.47
N LEU A 99 16.35 -14.11 23.73
CA LEU A 99 15.96 -15.15 24.70
C LEU A 99 14.50 -15.02 25.14
N SER A 100 13.88 -13.84 24.94
CA SER A 100 12.49 -13.56 25.31
C SER A 100 11.45 -13.98 24.26
N LEU A 101 11.90 -14.30 23.04
CA LEU A 101 11.02 -14.64 21.92
C LEU A 101 10.60 -16.12 21.97
N PRO A 102 9.35 -16.46 21.63
CA PRO A 102 8.92 -17.84 21.53
C PRO A 102 9.73 -18.56 20.44
N LEU A 103 10.19 -19.78 20.73
CA LEU A 103 10.91 -20.60 19.77
C LEU A 103 9.99 -20.90 18.56
N PRO A 104 10.45 -20.73 17.31
CA PRO A 104 9.68 -21.12 16.14
C PRO A 104 9.36 -22.62 16.20
N GLU A 105 8.09 -22.99 15.96
CA GLU A 105 7.72 -24.39 15.77
C GLU A 105 8.45 -24.94 14.54
N LEU A 106 9.37 -25.88 14.77
CA LEU A 106 10.20 -26.45 13.72
C LEU A 106 9.34 -27.36 12.81
N LYS A 107 9.02 -26.90 11.60
CA LYS A 107 8.61 -27.80 10.51
C LYS A 107 9.88 -28.39 9.88
N ASN A 108 9.93 -29.72 9.82
CA ASN A 108 11.02 -30.53 9.26
C ASN A 108 11.65 -29.96 7.99
N SER A 109 12.97 -29.72 7.99
CA SER A 109 13.90 -30.14 6.92
C SER A 109 15.28 -29.49 7.05
N GLY A 110 16.34 -30.25 6.73
CA GLY A 110 17.52 -29.72 6.04
C GLY A 110 18.69 -29.27 6.91
N THR A 111 19.81 -29.94 6.74
CA THR A 111 21.13 -29.60 7.27
C THR A 111 21.62 -28.23 6.79
N GLU A 112 21.36 -27.14 7.52
CA GLU A 112 22.13 -25.89 7.39
C GLU A 112 22.37 -25.18 8.74
N SER A 113 23.60 -24.65 8.86
CA SER A 113 24.18 -23.80 9.92
C SER A 113 24.29 -24.33 11.36
N ARG A 114 25.37 -25.09 11.63
CA ARG A 114 25.79 -25.60 12.96
C ARG A 114 26.12 -24.53 14.02
N VAL A 115 26.04 -23.23 13.73
CA VAL A 115 26.33 -22.16 14.72
C VAL A 115 25.05 -21.58 15.34
N ILE A 116 23.93 -21.61 14.62
CA ILE A 116 22.63 -21.17 15.16
C ILE A 116 21.85 -22.35 15.75
N GLY A 117 21.98 -23.55 15.18
CA GLY A 117 21.34 -24.77 15.70
C GLY A 117 21.79 -25.16 17.12
N ALA A 118 23.02 -24.86 17.52
CA ALA A 118 23.51 -25.26 18.86
C ALA A 118 22.82 -24.53 20.02
N LEU A 119 22.17 -23.38 19.77
CA LEU A 119 21.33 -22.68 20.75
C LEU A 119 19.95 -23.34 20.92
N ALA A 120 19.50 -24.11 19.93
CA ALA A 120 18.20 -24.78 19.93
C ALA A 120 18.26 -26.26 20.39
N TYR A 121 19.42 -26.92 20.29
CA TYR A 121 19.53 -28.38 20.49
C TYR A 121 19.84 -28.85 21.92
N GLY A 122 19.81 -27.97 22.92
CA GLY A 122 20.09 -28.38 24.30
C GLY A 122 19.38 -27.53 25.34
N THR A 123 18.05 -27.64 25.45
CA THR A 123 17.26 -27.34 26.67
C THR A 123 15.78 -27.63 26.43
N GLY A 124 15.45 -28.90 26.24
CA GLY A 124 14.09 -29.37 26.51
C GLY A 124 13.83 -29.30 28.02
N TYR A 125 12.64 -28.82 28.39
CA TYR A 125 12.09 -28.68 29.75
C TYR A 125 12.58 -27.48 30.58
N GLY A 126 11.64 -26.54 30.84
CA GLY A 126 11.74 -25.47 31.82
C GLY A 126 12.21 -24.15 31.23
N ALA A 127 11.35 -23.14 31.22
CA ALA A 127 11.73 -21.76 30.94
C ALA A 127 12.99 -21.40 31.77
N LEU A 128 14.13 -21.24 31.11
CA LEU A 128 15.28 -20.57 31.70
C LEU A 128 14.77 -19.23 32.23
N ASN A 129 14.99 -18.94 33.52
CA ASN A 129 14.68 -17.64 34.16
C ASN A 129 15.61 -16.55 33.59
N TRP A 130 15.54 -16.31 32.29
CA TRP A 130 16.33 -15.30 31.57
C TRP A 130 16.01 -13.88 32.05
N THR A 131 14.87 -13.69 32.71
CA THR A 131 14.43 -12.41 33.28
C THR A 131 15.39 -11.86 34.33
N GLU A 132 16.13 -12.71 35.03
CA GLU A 132 17.10 -12.28 36.05
C GLU A 132 18.42 -11.79 35.41
N PRO A 133 19.11 -12.54 34.53
CA PRO A 133 20.20 -11.98 33.71
C PRO A 133 19.78 -10.77 32.88
N ALA A 134 18.55 -10.72 32.38
CA ALA A 134 18.06 -9.56 31.65
C ALA A 134 17.94 -8.31 32.55
N LEU A 135 17.51 -8.48 33.80
CA LEU A 135 17.50 -7.38 34.76
C LEU A 135 18.92 -6.87 35.05
N ASP A 136 19.88 -7.80 35.21
CA ASP A 136 21.30 -7.47 35.36
C ASP A 136 21.83 -6.66 34.15
N VAL A 137 21.48 -7.05 32.92
CA VAL A 137 21.84 -6.32 31.70
C VAL A 137 21.23 -4.91 31.67
N VAL A 138 19.94 -4.76 32.00
CA VAL A 138 19.26 -3.45 31.95
C VAL A 138 19.71 -2.52 33.09
N GLU A 139 20.13 -3.05 34.24
CA GLU A 139 20.75 -2.25 35.29
C GLU A 139 22.14 -1.75 34.89
N VAL A 140 22.98 -2.63 34.31
CA VAL A 140 24.34 -2.25 33.91
C VAL A 140 24.34 -1.31 32.72
N CYS A 141 23.48 -1.53 31.72
CA CYS A 141 23.40 -0.69 30.52
C CYS A 141 22.66 0.64 30.73
N ARG A 142 22.09 0.91 31.91
CA ARG A 142 21.38 2.15 32.25
C ARG A 142 22.10 3.44 31.80
N PRO A 143 23.43 3.62 31.95
CA PRO A 143 24.10 4.85 31.55
C PRO A 143 23.88 5.27 30.09
N CYS A 144 23.45 4.34 29.21
CA CYS A 144 23.17 4.65 27.81
C CYS A 144 22.06 5.70 27.61
N VAL A 145 21.14 5.85 28.56
CA VAL A 145 20.07 6.87 28.47
C VAL A 145 20.61 8.30 28.60
N LEU A 146 21.80 8.48 29.16
CA LEU A 146 22.44 9.77 29.35
C LEU A 146 23.37 10.16 28.19
N TRP A 147 23.63 9.25 27.24
CA TRP A 147 24.61 9.49 26.19
C TRP A 147 24.18 10.56 25.19
N ASP A 148 25.11 11.44 24.83
CA ASP A 148 24.97 12.30 23.66
C ASP A 148 25.53 11.57 22.42
N CYS A 149 24.62 10.92 21.68
CA CYS A 149 24.95 10.16 20.48
C CYS A 149 24.74 10.95 19.18
N ASN A 150 24.72 12.31 19.21
CA ASN A 150 24.50 13.16 18.03
C ASN A 150 23.25 12.77 17.22
N GLY A 151 22.16 12.39 17.89
CA GLY A 151 20.89 11.99 17.27
C GLY A 151 20.74 10.52 16.89
N ARG A 152 21.76 9.67 17.08
CA ARG A 152 21.60 8.21 16.97
C ARG A 152 20.84 7.68 18.20
N THR A 153 19.87 6.79 17.99
CA THR A 153 19.03 6.24 19.08
C THR A 153 19.05 4.73 19.18
N TYR A 154 19.74 4.01 18.29
CA TYR A 154 19.62 2.55 18.18
C TYR A 154 19.95 1.80 19.48
N ALA A 155 21.08 2.10 20.14
CA ALA A 155 21.44 1.44 21.40
C ALA A 155 20.40 1.68 22.52
N ILE A 156 19.87 2.90 22.60
CA ILE A 156 18.83 3.29 23.56
C ILE A 156 17.50 2.60 23.22
N ASP A 157 17.13 2.54 21.94
CA ASP A 157 15.92 1.87 21.48
C ASP A 157 15.98 0.37 21.83
N CYS A 158 17.14 -0.29 21.65
CA CYS A 158 17.34 -1.67 22.10
C CYS A 158 17.18 -1.80 23.62
N TYR A 159 17.84 -0.92 24.39
CA TYR A 159 17.75 -0.87 25.85
C TYR A 159 16.31 -0.76 26.35
N LEU A 160 15.57 0.25 25.87
CA LEU A 160 14.19 0.51 26.28
C LEU A 160 13.26 -0.62 25.85
N LYS A 161 13.51 -1.26 24.70
CA LYS A 161 12.76 -2.42 24.25
C LYS A 161 12.86 -3.61 25.21
N LEU A 162 14.06 -3.90 25.73
CA LEU A 162 14.22 -4.94 26.74
C LEU A 162 13.59 -4.53 28.08
N LEU A 163 13.75 -3.27 28.50
CA LEU A 163 13.16 -2.73 29.73
C LEU A 163 11.63 -2.85 29.73
N VAL A 164 10.96 -2.40 28.67
CA VAL A 164 9.49 -2.47 28.53
C VAL A 164 9.02 -3.93 28.56
N ARG A 165 9.76 -4.82 27.88
CA ARG A 165 9.45 -6.26 27.90
C ARG A 165 9.54 -6.85 29.31
N LEU A 166 10.55 -6.47 30.09
CA LEU A 166 10.68 -6.90 31.48
C LEU A 166 9.55 -6.35 32.35
N CYS A 167 9.25 -5.04 32.25
CA CYS A 167 8.14 -4.43 32.98
C CYS A 167 6.82 -5.16 32.72
N HIS A 168 6.50 -5.39 31.44
CA HIS A 168 5.32 -6.13 31.04
C HIS A 168 5.29 -7.57 31.60
N ILE A 169 6.41 -8.29 31.60
CA ILE A 169 6.47 -9.67 32.13
C ILE A 169 6.25 -9.69 33.64
N TYR A 170 6.88 -8.79 34.40
CA TYR A 170 6.69 -8.72 35.85
C TYR A 170 5.27 -8.26 36.20
N ASP A 171 4.65 -7.39 35.39
CA ASP A 171 3.26 -6.97 35.57
C ASP A 171 2.25 -8.10 35.27
N THR A 172 2.45 -8.89 34.22
CA THR A 172 1.47 -9.89 33.74
C THR A 172 1.68 -11.31 34.27
N ARG A 173 2.93 -11.80 34.32
CA ARG A 173 3.27 -13.15 34.80
C ARG A 173 3.64 -13.16 36.29
N GLY A 174 4.03 -12.00 36.83
CA GLY A 174 4.47 -11.82 38.21
C GLY A 174 3.46 -11.14 39.12
N GLY A 175 2.25 -10.80 38.67
CA GLY A 175 1.23 -9.98 39.37
C GLY A 175 0.78 -10.44 40.78
N VAL A 176 1.42 -11.47 41.32
CA VAL A 176 1.39 -11.90 42.70
C VAL A 176 2.42 -11.07 43.51
N LYS A 177 2.00 -9.94 44.08
CA LYS A 177 2.92 -8.99 44.74
C LYS A 177 3.33 -9.37 46.17
N THR A 178 2.80 -10.46 46.72
CA THR A 178 3.01 -10.84 48.13
C THR A 178 3.24 -12.34 48.29
N ILE A 179 4.03 -12.72 49.31
CA ILE A 179 4.26 -14.12 49.71
C ILE A 179 2.91 -14.83 49.96
N LYS A 180 1.92 -14.10 50.50
CA LYS A 180 0.57 -14.61 50.77
C LYS A 180 -0.21 -14.99 49.51
N ALA A 181 0.14 -14.43 48.36
CA ALA A 181 -0.50 -14.70 47.09
C ALA A 181 0.27 -15.74 46.24
N GLY A 182 1.40 -16.28 46.74
CA GLY A 182 2.14 -17.39 46.12
C GLY A 182 3.45 -17.02 45.40
N ALA A 183 3.93 -15.78 45.52
CA ALA A 183 5.18 -15.35 44.88
C ALA A 183 6.43 -15.87 45.59
N SER A 184 7.45 -16.20 44.81
CA SER A 184 8.76 -16.56 45.36
C SER A 184 9.50 -15.32 45.90
N GLN A 185 10.38 -15.52 46.87
CA GLN A 185 11.21 -14.43 47.42
C GLN A 185 12.06 -13.75 46.34
N ASP A 186 12.54 -14.52 45.35
CA ASP A 186 13.35 -14.01 44.23
C ASP A 186 12.51 -13.15 43.27
N GLN A 187 11.23 -13.49 43.06
CA GLN A 187 10.32 -12.68 42.24
C GLN A 187 10.07 -11.31 42.87
N ILE A 188 9.81 -11.28 44.19
CA ILE A 188 9.60 -10.04 44.94
C ILE A 188 10.85 -9.15 44.90
N LEU A 189 12.03 -9.76 45.06
CA LEU A 189 13.30 -9.05 44.97
C LEU A 189 13.52 -8.44 43.59
N ASN A 190 13.27 -9.20 42.52
CA ASN A 190 13.44 -8.73 41.15
C ASN A 190 12.43 -7.63 40.76
N GLU A 191 11.18 -7.72 41.22
CA GLU A 191 10.18 -6.65 41.06
C GLU A 191 10.63 -5.37 41.78
N THR A 192 11.14 -5.50 43.00
CA THR A 192 11.67 -4.37 43.79
C THR A 192 12.87 -3.71 43.09
N ARG A 193 13.79 -4.51 42.55
CA ARG A 193 14.93 -4.03 41.74
C ARG A 193 14.46 -3.28 40.51
N LEU A 194 13.50 -3.82 39.76
CA LEU A 194 12.94 -3.17 38.57
C LEU A 194 12.25 -1.84 38.90
N ARG A 195 11.49 -1.78 40.01
CA ARG A 195 10.88 -0.53 40.51
C ARG A 195 11.95 0.52 40.88
N ASN A 196 13.01 0.10 41.58
CA ASN A 196 14.13 0.99 41.90
C ASN A 196 14.84 1.50 40.64
N LEU A 197 14.99 0.65 39.63
CA LEU A 197 15.55 1.05 38.33
C LEU A 197 14.66 2.07 37.61
N GLN A 198 13.34 1.88 37.59
CA GLN A 198 12.40 2.87 37.06
C GLN A 198 12.53 4.22 37.78
N LEU A 199 12.62 4.23 39.12
CA LEU A 199 12.81 5.47 39.89
C LEU A 199 14.15 6.15 39.57
N GLN A 200 15.23 5.38 39.39
CA GLN A 200 16.52 5.90 38.97
C GLN A 200 16.46 6.53 37.58
N LEU A 201 15.80 5.86 36.62
CA LEU A 201 15.61 6.38 35.27
C LEU A 201 14.75 7.66 35.25
N ILE A 202 13.76 7.78 36.15
CA ILE A 202 13.00 9.02 36.30
C ILE A 202 13.90 10.15 36.80
N ARG A 203 14.80 9.89 37.74
CA ARG A 203 15.79 10.90 38.19
C ARG A 203 16.72 11.31 37.04
N ASP A 204 17.15 10.35 36.22
CA ASP A 204 18.02 10.60 35.07
C ASP A 204 17.38 11.51 34.02
N LEU A 205 16.04 11.55 33.90
CA LEU A 205 15.34 12.47 32.98
C LEU A 205 15.76 13.93 33.16
N ARG A 206 16.23 14.34 34.35
CA ARG A 206 16.72 15.69 34.63
C ARG A 206 18.03 16.01 33.93
N GLU A 207 18.87 15.01 33.74
CA GLU A 207 20.20 15.11 33.13
C GLU A 207 20.15 14.90 31.61
N ILE A 208 19.04 14.37 31.08
CA ILE A 208 18.87 14.14 29.63
C ILE A 208 18.57 15.46 28.93
N HIS A 209 19.53 15.93 28.14
CA HIS A 209 19.40 17.16 27.36
C HIS A 209 18.80 16.96 25.96
N THR A 210 18.72 15.71 25.47
CA THR A 210 18.15 15.42 24.16
C THR A 210 16.65 15.12 24.26
N PRO A 211 15.75 15.97 23.69
CA PRO A 211 14.30 15.76 23.73
C PRO A 211 13.87 14.40 23.18
N ARG A 212 14.59 13.92 22.15
CA ARG A 212 14.37 12.64 21.48
C ARG A 212 14.59 11.43 22.37
N ILE A 213 15.56 11.50 23.28
CA ILE A 213 15.83 10.42 24.25
C ILE A 213 14.84 10.53 25.41
N SER A 214 14.58 11.76 25.88
CA SER A 214 13.62 12.04 26.95
C SER A 214 12.20 11.55 26.60
N SER A 215 11.72 11.78 25.36
CA SER A 215 10.41 11.32 24.88
C SER A 215 10.27 9.79 24.91
N ARG A 216 11.31 9.06 24.48
CA ARG A 216 11.35 7.59 24.47
C ARG A 216 11.41 7.00 25.88
N LEU A 217 12.19 7.61 26.75
CA LEU A 217 12.31 7.17 28.14
C LEU A 217 11.01 7.39 28.90
N ILE A 218 10.38 8.57 28.74
CA ILE A 218 9.05 8.86 29.29
C ILE A 218 8.05 7.82 28.78
N TRP A 219 8.06 7.49 27.49
CA TRP A 219 7.18 6.46 26.93
C TRP A 219 7.37 5.09 27.59
N ALA A 220 8.62 4.64 27.72
CA ALA A 220 8.94 3.34 28.30
C ALA A 220 8.49 3.20 29.77
N ILE A 221 8.50 4.30 30.54
CA ILE A 221 8.15 4.30 31.96
C ILE A 221 6.65 4.55 32.19
N SER A 222 6.01 5.41 31.38
CA SER A 222 4.65 5.92 31.66
C SER A 222 3.56 4.85 31.70
N GLU A 223 3.76 3.71 31.02
CA GLU A 223 2.81 2.59 31.01
C GLU A 223 2.90 1.74 32.29
N HIS A 224 4.11 1.51 32.78
CA HIS A 224 4.39 0.54 33.86
C HIS A 224 4.70 1.17 35.22
N PHE A 225 4.85 2.48 35.29
CA PHE A 225 5.15 3.16 36.54
C PHE A 225 4.01 3.04 37.56
N ASP A 226 4.34 2.69 38.80
CA ASP A 226 3.38 2.61 39.91
C ASP A 226 3.02 4.01 40.43
N LEU A 227 1.88 4.52 39.97
CA LEU A 227 1.33 5.81 40.37
C LEU A 227 0.56 5.77 41.70
N GLU A 228 0.18 4.58 42.18
CA GLU A 228 -0.58 4.43 43.43
C GLU A 228 0.35 4.44 44.64
N GLY A 229 1.58 3.95 44.49
CA GLY A 229 2.61 3.96 45.53
C GLY A 229 3.39 5.27 45.68
N LEU A 230 2.89 6.39 45.14
CA LEU A 230 3.50 7.72 45.33
C LEU A 230 3.14 8.28 46.72
N ASP A 231 4.10 8.93 47.39
CA ASP A 231 3.87 9.57 48.69
C ASP A 231 3.02 10.85 48.51
N PRO A 232 1.80 10.91 49.05
CA PRO A 232 0.95 12.10 48.94
C PRO A 232 1.56 13.34 49.57
N LEU A 233 2.46 13.19 50.56
CA LEU A 233 3.10 14.31 51.25
C LEU A 233 4.14 15.03 50.40
N LEU A 234 4.66 14.36 49.37
CA LEU A 234 5.65 14.91 48.44
C LEU A 234 4.99 15.51 47.18
N ALA A 235 3.67 15.68 47.16
CA ALA A 235 2.96 16.11 45.96
C ALA A 235 3.42 17.47 45.38
N ASP A 236 3.92 18.36 46.24
CA ASP A 236 4.45 19.67 45.85
C ASP A 236 5.99 19.67 45.70
N ASP A 237 6.65 18.55 45.98
CA ASP A 237 8.11 18.44 45.91
C ASP A 237 8.56 18.29 44.44
N PRO A 238 9.50 19.11 43.94
CA PRO A 238 10.08 18.90 42.61
C PRO A 238 10.77 17.52 42.45
N GLU A 239 11.19 16.88 43.54
CA GLU A 239 11.78 15.53 43.58
C GLU A 239 10.75 14.40 43.44
N ASP A 240 9.46 14.71 43.50
CA ASP A 240 8.41 13.72 43.25
C ASP A 240 8.51 13.16 41.83
N PRO A 241 8.54 11.82 41.65
CA PRO A 241 8.70 11.20 40.34
C PRO A 241 7.67 11.66 39.31
N LEU A 242 6.42 11.90 39.71
CA LEU A 242 5.39 12.40 38.81
C LEU A 242 5.70 13.83 38.35
N ASN A 243 6.08 14.72 39.27
CA ASN A 243 6.47 16.10 38.92
C ASN A 243 7.68 16.13 37.95
N ILE A 244 8.66 15.23 38.12
CA ILE A 244 9.80 15.10 37.20
C ILE A 244 9.33 14.70 35.79
N ILE A 245 8.42 13.72 35.68
CA ILE A 245 7.87 13.29 34.39
C ILE A 245 7.13 14.46 33.73
N ILE A 246 6.22 15.12 34.44
CA ILE A 246 5.43 16.24 33.91
C ILE A 246 6.33 17.39 33.45
N SER A 247 7.34 17.76 34.24
CA SER A 247 8.29 18.82 33.87
C SER A 247 9.06 18.51 32.58
N ASN A 248 9.46 17.24 32.37
CA ASN A 248 10.14 16.86 31.13
C ASN A 248 9.17 16.73 29.94
N MET A 249 7.92 16.35 30.16
CA MET A 249 6.87 16.42 29.14
C MET A 249 6.66 17.87 28.68
N HIS A 250 6.59 18.83 29.60
CA HIS A 250 6.53 20.26 29.29
C HIS A 250 7.71 20.69 28.39
N LYS A 251 8.95 20.36 28.78
CA LYS A 251 10.14 20.69 27.97
C LYS A 251 10.05 20.17 26.54
N ILE A 252 9.51 18.97 26.33
CA ILE A 252 9.35 18.37 24.99
C ILE A 252 8.24 19.07 24.19
N LEU A 253 7.08 19.34 24.81
CA LEU A 253 5.95 20.00 24.16
C LEU A 253 6.32 21.41 23.68
N PHE A 254 7.01 22.18 24.52
CA PHE A 254 7.38 23.57 24.24
C PHE A 254 8.76 23.74 23.59
N ASN A 255 9.44 22.64 23.20
CA ASN A 255 10.72 22.76 22.54
C ASN A 255 10.58 23.43 21.15
N THR A 256 11.23 24.58 20.96
CA THR A 256 11.28 25.36 19.72
C THR A 256 12.66 25.38 19.05
N ASP A 257 13.60 24.51 19.44
CA ASP A 257 14.97 24.51 18.94
C ASP A 257 15.05 24.58 17.40
N SER A 258 15.74 25.62 16.93
CA SER A 258 15.78 26.11 15.55
C SER A 258 16.81 25.42 14.66
N SER A 259 17.46 24.36 15.13
CA SER A 259 18.47 23.62 14.36
C SER A 259 18.28 22.11 14.46
N ALA A 260 18.09 21.49 13.27
CA ALA A 260 18.02 20.07 12.94
C ALA A 260 16.61 19.43 12.86
N THR A 261 16.14 19.29 11.61
CA THR A 261 15.11 18.34 11.12
C THR A 261 13.73 18.38 11.81
N THR A 262 12.82 19.14 11.21
CA THR A 262 11.40 19.28 11.56
C THR A 262 10.61 17.97 11.71
N SER A 263 11.10 16.82 11.23
CA SER A 263 10.41 15.53 11.31
C SER A 263 10.46 14.84 12.67
N ASN A 264 11.51 15.05 13.47
CA ASN A 264 11.72 14.30 14.71
C ASN A 264 10.86 14.83 15.87
N ARG A 265 10.71 16.17 15.95
CA ARG A 265 9.88 16.86 16.96
C ARG A 265 8.44 16.34 16.99
N ILE A 266 7.85 16.10 15.81
CA ILE A 266 6.45 15.64 15.69
C ILE A 266 6.27 14.28 16.37
N GLN A 267 7.23 13.36 16.20
CA GLN A 267 7.18 12.03 16.81
C GLN A 267 7.37 12.09 18.32
N ASP A 268 8.28 12.95 18.79
CA ASP A 268 8.55 13.13 20.21
C ASP A 268 7.32 13.73 20.93
N VAL A 269 6.68 14.75 20.34
CA VAL A 269 5.43 15.33 20.85
C VAL A 269 4.30 14.30 20.84
N GLN A 270 4.14 13.53 19.76
CA GLN A 270 3.11 12.50 19.70
C GLN A 270 3.30 11.42 20.78
N ALA A 271 4.53 10.96 21.00
CA ALA A 271 4.85 10.00 22.05
C ALA A 271 4.45 10.55 23.43
N VAL A 272 4.78 11.82 23.72
CA VAL A 272 4.42 12.50 24.96
C VAL A 272 2.91 12.65 25.13
N LEU A 273 2.17 12.98 24.07
CA LEU A 273 0.70 13.08 24.13
C LEU A 273 0.03 11.73 24.45
N ILE A 274 0.55 10.63 23.90
CA ILE A 274 0.10 9.27 24.27
C ILE A 274 0.39 8.98 25.74
N CYS A 275 1.58 9.35 26.23
CA CYS A 275 1.93 9.20 27.65
C CYS A 275 1.01 10.03 28.55
N ALA A 276 0.66 11.26 28.13
CA ALA A 276 -0.25 12.13 28.86
C ALA A 276 -1.64 11.49 29.00
N GLN A 277 -2.16 10.92 27.92
CA GLN A 277 -3.41 10.17 27.96
C GLN A 277 -3.35 9.02 28.97
N ARG A 278 -2.28 8.22 28.92
CA ARG A 278 -2.12 7.03 29.76
C ARG A 278 -1.98 7.38 31.24
N LEU A 279 -1.10 8.32 31.56
CA LEU A 279 -0.88 8.79 32.95
C LEU A 279 -2.12 9.48 33.50
N GLY A 280 -2.74 10.37 32.73
CA GLY A 280 -3.92 11.13 33.15
C GLY A 280 -5.18 10.29 33.34
N ALA A 281 -5.31 9.17 32.61
CA ALA A 281 -6.42 8.23 32.81
C ALA A 281 -6.21 7.28 34.00
N ARG A 282 -4.96 7.01 34.41
CA ARG A 282 -4.63 6.11 35.53
C ARG A 282 -4.64 6.80 36.88
N ASN A 283 -4.27 8.08 36.97
CA ASN A 283 -4.14 8.80 38.23
C ASN A 283 -4.75 10.22 38.14
N ALA A 284 -5.62 10.55 39.11
CA ALA A 284 -6.34 11.83 39.12
C ALA A 284 -5.41 13.05 39.27
N ARG A 285 -4.36 12.96 40.10
CA ARG A 285 -3.35 14.04 40.26
C ARG A 285 -2.58 14.24 38.97
N ALA A 286 -2.16 13.15 38.31
CA ALA A 286 -1.53 13.23 36.99
C ALA A 286 -2.47 13.87 35.96
N GLY A 287 -3.74 13.50 35.95
CA GLY A 287 -4.76 14.09 35.07
C GLY A 287 -4.93 15.60 35.26
N GLN A 288 -4.92 16.10 36.50
CA GLN A 288 -4.99 17.53 36.80
C GLN A 288 -3.77 18.30 36.29
N LEU A 289 -2.56 17.81 36.60
CA LEU A 289 -1.31 18.44 36.14
C LEU A 289 -1.21 18.45 34.61
N LEU A 290 -1.51 17.32 33.97
CA LEU A 290 -1.49 17.20 32.51
C LEU A 290 -2.58 18.04 31.83
N SER A 291 -3.74 18.21 32.45
CA SER A 291 -4.80 19.04 31.87
C SER A 291 -4.34 20.49 31.72
N LYS A 292 -3.66 21.02 32.75
CA LYS A 292 -3.07 22.36 32.70
C LYS A 292 -2.02 22.47 31.59
N GLU A 293 -1.07 21.55 31.54
CA GLU A 293 0.01 21.54 30.53
C GLU A 293 -0.54 21.44 29.10
N LEU A 294 -1.53 20.58 28.86
CA LEU A 294 -2.13 20.39 27.54
C LEU A 294 -2.99 21.57 27.10
N GLU A 295 -3.67 22.26 28.03
CA GLU A 295 -4.41 23.49 27.73
C GLU A 295 -3.47 24.63 27.31
N GLU A 296 -2.37 24.82 28.05
CA GLU A 296 -1.32 25.79 27.72
C GLU A 296 -0.65 25.46 26.37
N PHE A 297 -0.28 24.19 26.15
CA PHE A 297 0.34 23.76 24.89
C PHE A 297 -0.61 23.95 23.70
N ARG A 298 -1.89 23.58 23.85
CA ARG A 298 -2.91 23.76 22.80
C ARG A 298 -3.13 25.23 22.43
N ALA A 299 -3.02 26.15 23.40
CA ALA A 299 -3.15 27.58 23.17
C ALA A 299 -1.89 28.22 22.55
N SER A 300 -0.75 27.54 22.63
CA SER A 300 0.54 28.05 22.15
C SER A 300 0.69 28.01 20.62
N THR A 301 1.70 28.73 20.12
CA THR A 301 2.18 28.64 18.73
C THR A 301 3.04 27.39 18.48
N SER A 302 3.46 26.70 19.55
CA SER A 302 4.27 25.48 19.46
C SER A 302 3.48 24.27 18.98
N ALA A 303 2.15 24.30 19.08
CA ALA A 303 1.23 23.24 18.63
C ALA A 303 0.70 23.50 17.21
N ASP A 304 0.76 22.47 16.37
CA ASP A 304 0.12 22.43 15.04
C ASP A 304 -1.37 22.02 15.14
N SER A 305 -2.09 22.00 14.01
CA SER A 305 -3.51 21.63 13.98
C SER A 305 -3.77 20.23 14.54
N VAL A 306 -2.90 19.27 14.22
CA VAL A 306 -3.06 17.86 14.60
C VAL A 306 -2.81 17.66 16.09
N THR A 307 -1.72 18.23 16.62
CA THR A 307 -1.38 18.16 18.04
C THR A 307 -2.39 18.94 18.88
N LYS A 308 -2.99 20.03 18.38
CA LYS A 308 -4.14 20.68 19.02
C LYS A 308 -5.35 19.76 19.12
N HIS A 309 -5.66 19.02 18.06
CA HIS A 309 -6.75 18.04 18.07
C HIS A 309 -6.47 16.89 19.03
N GLN A 310 -5.26 16.30 18.98
CA GLN A 310 -4.82 15.26 19.91
C GLN A 310 -4.89 15.73 21.37
N SER A 311 -4.43 16.95 21.68
CA SER A 311 -4.56 17.52 23.02
C SER A 311 -6.03 17.67 23.46
N ARG A 312 -6.95 18.08 22.57
CA ARG A 312 -8.39 18.12 22.89
C ARG A 312 -8.93 16.73 23.22
N TYR A 313 -8.57 15.74 22.42
CA TYR A 313 -8.98 14.36 22.65
C TYR A 313 -8.49 13.84 24.01
N VAL A 314 -7.20 14.04 24.31
CA VAL A 314 -6.62 13.63 25.60
C VAL A 314 -7.31 14.35 26.77
N LEU A 315 -7.58 15.65 26.66
CA LEU A 315 -8.32 16.41 27.67
C LEU A 315 -9.74 15.88 27.89
N GLN A 316 -10.44 15.48 26.82
CA GLN A 316 -11.77 14.87 26.92
C GLN A 316 -11.72 13.51 27.63
N VAL A 317 -10.73 12.68 27.36
CA VAL A 317 -10.52 11.39 28.04
C VAL A 317 -10.25 11.63 29.53
N ILE A 318 -9.35 12.54 29.88
CA ILE A 318 -9.04 12.86 31.29
C ILE A 318 -10.29 13.38 32.00
N LYS A 319 -11.05 14.29 31.36
CA LYS A 319 -12.31 14.83 31.90
C LYS A 319 -13.35 13.73 32.11
N TYR A 320 -13.50 12.82 31.15
CA TYR A 320 -14.45 11.71 31.24
C TYR A 320 -14.11 10.78 32.41
N VAL A 321 -12.83 10.39 32.54
CA VAL A 321 -12.36 9.53 33.64
C VAL A 321 -12.48 10.22 35.00
N THR A 322 -12.22 11.52 35.06
CA THR A 322 -12.40 12.32 36.29
C THR A 322 -13.85 12.32 36.74
N ASN A 323 -14.80 12.40 35.80
CA ASN A 323 -16.24 12.36 36.09
C ASN A 323 -16.79 10.94 36.35
N HIS A 324 -16.07 9.90 35.93
CA HIS A 324 -16.46 8.49 36.08
C HIS A 324 -15.32 7.70 36.72
N PRO A 325 -15.07 7.89 38.04
CA PRO A 325 -13.94 7.26 38.73
C PRO A 325 -14.02 5.73 38.74
N ASP A 326 -15.21 5.14 38.62
CA ASP A 326 -15.41 3.69 38.54
C ASP A 326 -15.05 3.11 37.16
N ASN A 327 -15.03 3.97 36.13
CA ASN A 327 -14.59 3.65 34.76
C ASN A 327 -13.13 4.04 34.52
N ARG A 328 -12.32 4.20 35.58
CA ARG A 328 -10.89 4.45 35.45
C ARG A 328 -10.28 3.38 34.55
N TRP A 329 -9.45 3.84 33.62
CA TRP A 329 -8.67 2.92 32.82
C TRP A 329 -7.66 2.26 33.76
N VAL A 330 -7.96 1.03 34.19
CA VAL A 330 -7.14 0.30 35.17
C VAL A 330 -5.77 -0.07 34.58
N GLY A 331 -5.54 0.14 33.28
CA GLY A 331 -4.29 -0.24 32.61
C GLY A 331 -4.03 -1.76 32.59
N VAL A 332 -4.91 -2.57 33.19
CA VAL A 332 -4.83 -4.04 33.21
C VAL A 332 -5.63 -4.61 32.03
N GLY A 333 -5.31 -4.14 30.82
CA GLY A 333 -5.89 -4.61 29.57
C GLY A 333 -5.00 -4.23 28.39
N ASP A 334 -4.30 -5.24 27.86
CA ASP A 334 -3.51 -5.23 26.61
C ASP A 334 -2.31 -4.28 26.51
N ALA A 335 -1.46 -4.20 27.55
CA ALA A 335 -0.06 -3.87 27.30
C ALA A 335 0.52 -4.98 26.41
N THR A 336 0.83 -4.75 25.14
CA THR A 336 1.37 -5.82 24.28
C THR A 336 2.83 -6.16 24.63
N GLY A 337 3.47 -5.33 25.47
CA GLY A 337 4.89 -5.42 25.79
C GLY A 337 5.79 -5.04 24.61
N ASP A 338 5.22 -4.40 23.58
CA ASP A 338 5.93 -3.98 22.38
C ASP A 338 6.44 -2.55 22.51
N TYR A 339 7.73 -2.37 22.24
CA TYR A 339 8.34 -1.05 22.13
C TYR A 339 8.04 -0.45 20.75
N PRO A 340 7.46 0.76 20.66
CA PRO A 340 6.80 1.23 19.45
C PRO A 340 7.72 2.00 18.51
N PHE A 341 9.00 2.20 18.86
CA PHE A 341 9.93 2.95 18.03
C PHE A 341 10.80 1.99 17.20
N SER A 342 10.82 2.17 15.88
CA SER A 342 11.72 1.49 14.95
C SER A 342 12.55 2.51 14.16
N HIS A 343 13.86 2.61 14.45
CA HIS A 343 14.92 3.47 13.86
C HIS A 343 14.57 4.98 13.71
N HIS A 344 13.45 5.33 13.05
CA HIS A 344 12.94 6.67 12.80
C HIS A 344 11.40 6.78 12.78
N THR A 345 10.65 5.77 13.25
CA THR A 345 9.18 5.76 13.13
C THR A 345 8.53 5.29 14.42
N LEU A 346 7.50 6.02 14.86
CA LEU A 346 6.59 5.64 15.94
C LEU A 346 5.44 4.82 15.34
N THR A 347 5.34 3.55 15.73
CA THR A 347 4.34 2.59 15.23
C THR A 347 2.98 2.75 15.90
N VAL A 348 2.93 3.32 17.11
CA VAL A 348 1.69 3.61 17.83
C VAL A 348 1.14 4.97 17.42
N GLN A 349 -0.06 4.97 16.87
CA GLN A 349 -0.80 6.18 16.49
C GLN A 349 -2.09 6.29 17.31
N PHE A 350 -2.58 7.52 17.50
CA PHE A 350 -3.93 7.72 18.04
C PHE A 350 -4.92 7.00 17.12
N SER A 351 -5.79 6.16 17.71
CA SER A 351 -6.74 5.30 16.99
C SER A 351 -7.93 6.06 16.38
N GLU A 352 -7.75 7.34 16.05
CA GLU A 352 -8.76 8.15 15.38
C GLU A 352 -8.52 8.14 13.88
N ALA A 353 -9.46 7.56 13.13
CA ALA A 353 -9.46 7.59 11.67
C ALA A 353 -9.43 9.03 11.12
N SER A 354 -9.98 10.00 11.85
CA SER A 354 -9.97 11.43 11.52
C SER A 354 -8.58 12.05 11.60
N ALA A 355 -7.80 11.79 12.66
CA ALA A 355 -6.44 12.32 12.80
C ALA A 355 -5.44 11.64 11.84
N ALA A 356 -5.65 10.35 11.54
CA ALA A 356 -4.91 9.64 10.50
C ALA A 356 -5.29 10.13 9.10
N GLN A 357 -6.55 10.49 8.87
CA GLN A 357 -7.01 11.17 7.66
C GLN A 357 -6.39 12.56 7.57
N ASP A 358 -6.33 13.36 8.63
CA ASP A 358 -5.77 14.71 8.59
C ASP A 358 -4.27 14.73 8.34
N ARG A 359 -3.48 13.80 8.89
CA ARG A 359 -2.04 13.72 8.57
C ARG A 359 -1.76 13.11 7.21
N LYS A 360 -2.59 12.16 6.77
CA LYS A 360 -2.50 11.59 5.43
C LYS A 360 -2.96 12.59 4.39
N LEU A 361 -3.99 13.39 4.70
CA LEU A 361 -4.49 14.51 3.91
C LEU A 361 -3.48 15.65 3.91
N GLU A 362 -2.90 16.05 5.04
CA GLU A 362 -1.86 17.07 5.11
C GLU A 362 -0.57 16.61 4.41
N GLY A 363 -0.19 15.33 4.54
CA GLY A 363 0.91 14.73 3.81
C GLY A 363 0.62 14.61 2.31
N LEU A 364 -0.62 14.26 1.93
CA LEU A 364 -1.09 14.25 0.55
C LEU A 364 -1.22 15.66 -0.01
N VAL A 365 -1.58 16.66 0.79
CA VAL A 365 -1.71 18.06 0.43
C VAL A 365 -0.34 18.71 0.35
N HIS A 366 0.59 18.43 1.25
CA HIS A 366 1.98 18.88 1.14
C HIS A 366 2.71 18.18 -0.01
N LYS A 367 2.44 16.89 -0.24
CA LYS A 367 2.95 16.17 -1.41
C LYS A 367 2.32 16.72 -2.69
N ALA A 368 1.00 16.94 -2.72
CA ALA A 368 0.29 17.53 -3.85
C ALA A 368 0.71 18.98 -4.08
N ILE A 369 0.97 19.78 -3.06
CA ILE A 369 1.51 21.14 -3.17
C ILE A 369 2.96 21.08 -3.68
N ARG A 370 3.81 20.19 -3.14
CA ARG A 370 5.18 20.00 -3.65
C ARG A 370 5.21 19.43 -5.07
N GLU A 371 4.23 18.62 -5.46
CA GLU A 371 4.11 18.05 -6.80
C GLU A 371 3.46 19.06 -7.77
N LEU A 372 2.48 19.86 -7.34
CA LEU A 372 1.93 21.00 -8.10
C LEU A 372 2.96 22.12 -8.30
N TRP A 373 3.83 22.35 -7.32
CA TRP A 373 4.83 23.43 -7.31
C TRP A 373 6.24 22.94 -7.65
N ARG A 374 6.40 21.67 -8.05
CA ARG A 374 7.64 21.25 -8.69
C ARG A 374 7.71 21.98 -10.03
N PRO A 375 8.77 22.77 -10.30
CA PRO A 375 9.04 23.18 -11.66
C PRO A 375 9.12 21.91 -12.51
N ASN A 376 8.43 21.89 -13.66
CA ASN A 376 8.53 20.76 -14.59
C ASN A 376 10.01 20.41 -14.77
N PRO A 377 10.43 19.15 -14.54
CA PRO A 377 11.79 18.77 -14.79
C PRO A 377 12.11 19.15 -16.23
N SER A 378 13.16 19.95 -16.43
CA SER A 378 13.60 20.31 -17.77
C SER A 378 13.78 19.05 -18.61
N GLN A 379 13.55 19.12 -19.93
CA GLN A 379 13.70 17.96 -20.81
C GLN A 379 15.06 17.23 -20.62
N LEU A 380 16.10 17.98 -20.23
CA LEU A 380 17.41 17.47 -19.84
C LEU A 380 17.42 16.58 -18.57
N THR A 381 16.62 16.90 -17.56
CA THR A 381 16.53 16.14 -16.31
C THR A 381 15.75 14.83 -16.49
N LEU A 382 14.79 14.79 -17.41
CA LEU A 382 14.09 13.57 -17.85
C LEU A 382 15.00 12.64 -18.66
N LEU A 383 15.86 13.21 -19.52
CA LEU A 383 16.88 12.49 -20.29
C LEU A 383 18.01 11.91 -19.41
N GLN A 384 18.28 12.52 -18.25
CA GLN A 384 19.32 12.07 -17.32
C GLN A 384 18.83 11.00 -16.33
N THR A 385 17.55 11.00 -15.96
CA THR A 385 16.99 10.06 -14.98
C THR A 385 16.38 8.81 -15.60
N LYS A 386 15.86 8.89 -16.83
CA LYS A 386 15.59 7.74 -17.68
C LYS A 386 16.77 7.61 -18.63
N GLY A 387 17.66 6.66 -18.38
CA GLY A 387 18.75 6.33 -19.30
C GLY A 387 18.22 6.23 -20.74
N ILE A 388 19.06 6.66 -21.69
CA ILE A 388 18.83 6.80 -23.14
C ILE A 388 17.96 5.65 -23.70
N GLY A 389 16.65 5.78 -23.59
CA GLY A 389 15.70 4.72 -23.95
C GLY A 389 14.33 5.22 -24.39
N ALA A 390 14.11 6.53 -24.45
CA ALA A 390 12.83 7.11 -24.83
C ALA A 390 12.98 8.14 -25.96
N LEU A 391 13.35 7.67 -27.14
CA LEU A 391 12.87 8.24 -28.40
C LEU A 391 12.81 7.19 -29.53
N HIS A 392 12.65 5.93 -29.19
CA HIS A 392 12.15 4.96 -30.16
C HIS A 392 10.63 5.01 -30.05
N LYS A 393 9.97 5.72 -30.99
CA LYS A 393 8.63 5.29 -31.40
C LYS A 393 8.78 3.81 -31.73
N GLU A 394 8.17 2.92 -30.95
CA GLU A 394 8.09 1.52 -31.31
C GLU A 394 7.61 1.45 -32.77
N HIS A 395 8.29 0.65 -33.59
CA HIS A 395 7.87 0.48 -34.97
C HIS A 395 6.43 -0.03 -34.96
N PRO A 396 5.51 0.61 -35.71
CA PRO A 396 4.10 0.22 -35.71
C PRO A 396 3.96 -1.25 -36.10
N LYS A 397 3.21 -2.01 -35.30
CA LYS A 397 2.99 -3.44 -35.51
C LYS A 397 2.29 -3.66 -36.85
N ALA A 398 2.97 -4.34 -37.76
CA ALA A 398 2.42 -4.62 -39.06
C ALA A 398 1.39 -5.77 -39.00
N CYS A 399 0.32 -5.63 -39.77
CA CYS A 399 -0.80 -6.55 -39.83
C CYS A 399 -0.82 -7.24 -41.20
N THR A 400 -0.92 -8.55 -41.20
CA THR A 400 -1.10 -9.33 -42.44
C THR A 400 -2.54 -9.19 -42.94
N LEU A 401 -2.71 -8.84 -44.22
CA LEU A 401 -4.03 -8.65 -44.85
C LEU A 401 -4.46 -9.81 -45.76
N THR A 402 -3.57 -10.75 -46.03
CA THR A 402 -3.77 -11.89 -46.92
C THR A 402 -3.66 -13.21 -46.16
N GLY A 403 -4.37 -14.24 -46.62
CA GLY A 403 -4.25 -15.59 -46.09
C GLY A 403 -2.95 -16.28 -46.53
N SER A 404 -2.64 -17.40 -45.90
CA SER A 404 -1.44 -18.20 -46.20
C SER A 404 -1.45 -18.87 -47.59
N SER A 405 -2.59 -18.89 -48.27
CA SER A 405 -2.78 -19.49 -49.60
C SER A 405 -2.95 -18.47 -50.72
N ASP A 406 -2.86 -17.17 -50.42
CA ASP A 406 -3.00 -16.12 -51.41
C ASP A 406 -1.73 -15.99 -52.29
N PRO A 407 -1.87 -15.64 -53.58
CA PRO A 407 -0.72 -15.53 -54.50
C PRO A 407 0.24 -14.40 -54.14
N CYS A 408 -0.26 -13.40 -53.39
CA CYS A 408 0.55 -12.32 -52.85
C CYS A 408 0.41 -12.28 -51.33
N TYR A 409 1.52 -12.12 -50.63
CA TYR A 409 1.54 -11.77 -49.22
C TYR A 409 1.53 -10.24 -49.07
N ILE A 410 0.59 -9.72 -48.29
CA ILE A 410 0.49 -8.29 -48.00
C ILE A 410 0.51 -8.06 -46.50
N GLU A 411 1.42 -7.18 -46.11
CA GLU A 411 1.58 -6.71 -44.75
C GLU A 411 1.44 -5.19 -44.74
N ALA A 412 0.69 -4.68 -43.76
CA ALA A 412 0.34 -3.27 -43.69
C ALA A 412 0.56 -2.68 -42.30
N TYR A 413 1.03 -1.45 -42.25
CA TYR A 413 1.05 -0.64 -41.02
C TYR A 413 0.71 0.81 -41.38
N HIS A 414 0.23 1.59 -40.41
CA HIS A 414 -0.07 3.00 -40.64
C HIS A 414 0.83 3.91 -39.81
N LEU A 415 0.97 5.14 -40.29
CA LEU A 415 1.53 6.26 -39.56
C LEU A 415 0.49 7.37 -39.53
N ALA A 416 0.15 7.84 -38.34
CA ALA A 416 -0.72 8.97 -38.15
C ALA A 416 0.08 10.28 -37.98
N ASP A 417 -0.36 11.33 -38.67
CA ASP A 417 0.06 12.70 -38.46
C ASP A 417 -1.14 13.53 -38.00
N PRO A 418 -1.30 13.72 -36.68
CA PRO A 418 -2.42 14.46 -36.12
C PRO A 418 -2.33 15.96 -36.36
N THR A 419 -1.15 16.51 -36.69
CA THR A 419 -1.01 17.96 -36.98
C THR A 419 -1.56 18.32 -38.34
N ASP A 420 -1.35 17.44 -39.31
CA ASP A 420 -1.85 17.58 -40.67
C ASP A 420 -3.21 16.90 -40.90
N GLY A 421 -3.71 16.13 -39.92
CA GLY A 421 -4.95 15.37 -40.01
C GLY A 421 -4.87 14.21 -41.01
N ARG A 422 -3.69 13.57 -41.12
CA ARG A 422 -3.38 12.58 -42.16
C ARG A 422 -3.06 11.22 -41.58
N ILE A 423 -3.39 10.18 -42.33
CA ILE A 423 -2.97 8.81 -42.08
C ILE A 423 -2.30 8.28 -43.34
N THR A 424 -1.09 7.74 -43.19
CA THR A 424 -0.36 7.09 -44.28
C THR A 424 -0.31 5.59 -44.04
N LEU A 425 -0.99 4.83 -44.90
CA LEU A 425 -0.92 3.38 -44.94
C LEU A 425 0.32 2.97 -45.73
N HIS A 426 1.20 2.21 -45.11
CA HIS A 426 2.34 1.56 -45.74
C HIS A 426 2.02 0.09 -45.98
N LEU A 427 2.27 -0.35 -47.21
CA LEU A 427 2.03 -1.70 -47.67
C LEU A 427 3.37 -2.31 -48.10
N LYS A 428 3.61 -3.54 -47.67
CA LYS A 428 4.66 -4.41 -48.18
C LYS A 428 3.98 -5.56 -48.92
N ILE A 429 4.23 -5.67 -50.22
CA ILE A 429 3.62 -6.65 -51.11
C ILE A 429 4.72 -7.59 -51.58
N LEU A 430 4.49 -8.89 -51.44
CA LEU A 430 5.40 -9.94 -51.86
C LEU A 430 4.66 -10.91 -52.76
N ASN A 431 5.22 -11.21 -53.93
CA ASN A 431 4.71 -12.28 -54.79
C ASN A 431 5.20 -13.64 -54.26
N LEU A 432 4.27 -14.50 -53.86
CA LEU A 432 4.56 -15.84 -53.36
C LEU A 432 4.57 -16.91 -54.46
N THR A 433 4.15 -16.55 -55.68
CA THR A 433 4.15 -17.48 -56.81
C THR A 433 5.53 -17.55 -57.47
N GLU A 434 5.85 -18.68 -58.11
CA GLU A 434 7.09 -18.86 -58.87
C GLU A 434 7.12 -18.03 -60.17
N LEU A 435 5.96 -17.55 -60.62
CA LEU A 435 5.80 -16.76 -61.84
C LEU A 435 5.85 -15.26 -61.52
N GLU A 436 6.48 -14.47 -62.39
CA GLU A 436 6.43 -13.02 -62.27
C GLU A 436 5.03 -12.49 -62.60
N LEU A 437 4.47 -11.69 -61.69
CA LEU A 437 3.18 -11.06 -61.92
C LEU A 437 3.40 -9.74 -62.65
N ASN A 438 2.97 -9.71 -63.90
CA ASN A 438 3.06 -8.52 -64.76
C ASN A 438 1.83 -7.62 -64.57
N ARG A 439 2.06 -6.31 -64.61
CA ARG A 439 1.05 -5.24 -64.48
C ARG A 439 0.21 -5.34 -63.21
N VAL A 440 0.85 -5.26 -62.06
CA VAL A 440 0.16 -5.30 -60.76
C VAL A 440 -0.25 -3.90 -60.32
N ASP A 441 -1.54 -3.75 -59.98
CA ASP A 441 -2.14 -2.53 -59.45
C ASP A 441 -2.67 -2.75 -58.04
N ILE A 442 -2.41 -1.79 -57.15
CA ILE A 442 -3.06 -1.75 -55.83
C ILE A 442 -4.18 -0.72 -55.88
N ARG A 443 -5.36 -1.13 -55.42
CA ARG A 443 -6.48 -0.24 -55.12
C ARG A 443 -6.71 -0.22 -53.63
N VAL A 444 -6.80 0.98 -53.06
CA VAL A 444 -7.17 1.16 -51.66
C VAL A 444 -8.49 1.90 -51.63
N GLY A 445 -9.56 1.23 -51.19
CA GLY A 445 -10.87 1.83 -50.90
C GLY A 445 -10.92 2.38 -49.47
N LEU A 446 -11.78 3.37 -49.22
CA LEU A 446 -11.93 4.01 -47.92
C LEU A 446 -13.31 3.75 -47.32
N SER A 447 -13.40 3.74 -45.99
CA SER A 447 -14.63 3.65 -45.21
C SER A 447 -14.53 4.53 -43.97
N GLY A 448 -15.67 5.08 -43.53
CA GLY A 448 -15.77 6.05 -42.44
C GLY A 448 -15.34 7.46 -42.87
N ALA A 449 -14.82 8.24 -41.93
CA ALA A 449 -14.44 9.65 -42.11
C ALA A 449 -13.20 9.92 -43.00
N LEU A 450 -12.69 8.91 -43.70
CA LEU A 450 -11.51 9.02 -44.56
C LEU A 450 -11.85 9.63 -45.92
N TYR A 451 -10.95 10.49 -46.43
CA TYR A 451 -11.04 11.03 -47.78
C TYR A 451 -9.68 11.05 -48.48
N TYR A 452 -9.70 11.00 -49.81
CA TYR A 452 -8.49 11.11 -50.61
C TYR A 452 -8.06 12.57 -50.72
N MET A 453 -6.79 12.84 -50.43
CA MET A 453 -6.24 14.21 -50.41
C MET A 453 -6.13 14.83 -51.81
N ASP A 454 -6.14 14.00 -52.85
CA ASP A 454 -6.05 14.37 -54.26
C ASP A 454 -7.43 14.51 -54.93
N GLY A 455 -8.53 14.37 -54.18
CA GLY A 455 -9.91 14.54 -54.67
C GLY A 455 -10.41 13.41 -55.57
N PHE A 456 -9.65 12.33 -55.76
CA PHE A 456 -10.09 11.16 -56.53
C PHE A 456 -11.02 10.26 -55.71
N SER A 457 -11.83 9.43 -56.38
CA SER A 457 -12.72 8.47 -55.71
C SER A 457 -12.04 7.15 -55.31
N ARG A 458 -10.84 6.89 -55.86
CA ARG A 458 -9.97 5.73 -55.56
C ARG A 458 -8.51 6.07 -55.87
N THR A 459 -7.58 5.68 -54.99
CA THR A 459 -6.14 5.68 -55.33
C THR A 459 -5.77 4.35 -55.97
N VAL A 460 -5.31 4.39 -57.22
CA VAL A 460 -4.69 3.26 -57.91
C VAL A 460 -3.17 3.48 -57.93
N ARG A 461 -2.39 2.55 -57.40
CA ARG A 461 -0.93 2.56 -57.49
C ARG A 461 -0.48 1.46 -58.44
N HIS A 462 0.15 1.86 -59.54
CA HIS A 462 0.72 0.95 -60.52
C HIS A 462 2.11 0.49 -60.07
N LEU A 463 2.25 -0.78 -59.68
CA LEU A 463 3.52 -1.38 -59.25
C LEU A 463 4.33 -1.98 -60.42
N ARG A 464 3.77 -1.95 -61.64
CA ARG A 464 4.34 -2.54 -62.87
C ARG A 464 4.56 -4.05 -62.73
N ASN A 465 5.72 -4.54 -62.29
CA ASN A 465 6.00 -5.98 -62.22
C ASN A 465 6.39 -6.39 -60.80
N LEU A 466 5.82 -7.49 -60.30
CA LEU A 466 6.21 -8.11 -59.03
C LEU A 466 7.02 -9.38 -59.30
N VAL A 467 8.34 -9.28 -59.08
CA VAL A 467 9.27 -10.41 -59.14
C VAL A 467 9.00 -11.36 -57.97
N SER A 468 9.14 -12.66 -58.22
CA SER A 468 8.95 -13.68 -57.18
C SER A 468 9.88 -13.41 -55.99
N GLN A 469 9.32 -13.45 -54.77
CA GLN A 469 10.06 -13.30 -53.50
C GLN A 469 10.77 -11.95 -53.27
N ASP A 470 10.54 -10.92 -54.10
CA ASP A 470 11.08 -9.57 -53.88
C ASP A 470 10.01 -8.62 -53.29
N PRO A 471 10.18 -8.10 -52.07
CA PRO A 471 9.18 -7.25 -51.44
C PRO A 471 9.14 -5.84 -52.04
N VAL A 472 7.98 -5.43 -52.54
CA VAL A 472 7.73 -4.08 -53.03
C VAL A 472 6.96 -3.28 -51.99
N GLN A 473 7.44 -2.05 -51.71
CA GLN A 473 6.78 -1.12 -50.80
C GLN A 473 5.87 -0.16 -51.56
N SER A 474 4.70 0.11 -51.00
CA SER A 474 3.75 1.11 -51.50
C SER A 474 3.16 1.90 -50.35
N SER A 475 2.84 3.17 -50.57
CA SER A 475 2.18 4.00 -49.56
C SER A 475 1.02 4.80 -50.13
N VAL A 476 -0.02 4.95 -49.30
CA VAL A 476 -1.24 5.71 -49.59
C VAL A 476 -1.53 6.62 -48.40
N THR A 477 -1.60 7.92 -48.66
CA THR A 477 -1.92 8.93 -47.64
C THR A 477 -3.35 9.43 -47.84
N VAL A 478 -4.11 9.47 -46.75
CA VAL A 478 -5.51 9.89 -46.70
C VAL A 478 -5.70 10.92 -45.60
N GLY A 479 -6.72 11.77 -45.75
CA GLY A 479 -7.14 12.71 -44.72
C GLY A 479 -8.27 12.14 -43.87
N VAL A 480 -8.37 12.61 -42.62
CA VAL A 480 -9.45 12.27 -41.69
C VAL A 480 -10.32 13.51 -41.46
N SER A 481 -11.63 13.40 -41.68
CA SER A 481 -12.54 14.56 -41.62
C SER A 481 -13.15 14.82 -40.24
N HIS A 482 -13.45 13.77 -39.49
CA HIS A 482 -14.02 13.83 -38.14
C HIS A 482 -13.73 12.53 -37.36
N PHE A 483 -14.16 12.47 -36.09
CA PHE A 483 -13.90 11.32 -35.21
C PHE A 483 -14.88 10.18 -35.52
N GLU A 484 -14.43 9.22 -36.32
CA GLU A 484 -15.20 8.03 -36.74
C GLU A 484 -14.25 6.84 -36.93
N ARG A 485 -14.73 5.61 -36.73
CA ARG A 485 -13.97 4.38 -36.97
C ARG A 485 -13.69 4.23 -38.47
N CYS A 486 -12.40 4.26 -38.80
CA CYS A 486 -11.93 4.30 -40.18
C CYS A 486 -11.40 2.93 -40.63
N SER A 487 -11.57 2.59 -41.91
CA SER A 487 -11.01 1.36 -42.48
C SER A 487 -10.54 1.55 -43.92
N LEU A 488 -9.44 0.89 -44.29
CA LEU A 488 -8.89 0.87 -45.64
C LEU A 488 -9.03 -0.53 -46.26
N TRP A 489 -9.63 -0.59 -47.45
CA TRP A 489 -9.89 -1.82 -48.19
C TRP A 489 -8.85 -2.01 -49.28
N VAL A 490 -7.90 -2.92 -49.06
CA VAL A 490 -6.82 -3.18 -50.02
C VAL A 490 -7.24 -4.27 -51.02
N GLN A 491 -7.03 -3.99 -52.31
CA GLN A 491 -7.21 -4.94 -53.40
C GLN A 491 -5.98 -4.95 -54.29
N VAL A 492 -5.51 -6.13 -54.64
CA VAL A 492 -4.44 -6.32 -55.64
C VAL A 492 -5.06 -6.84 -56.92
N LEU A 493 -4.77 -6.16 -58.02
CA LEU A 493 -5.21 -6.54 -59.35
C LEU A 493 -3.98 -6.89 -60.17
N TYR A 494 -3.98 -8.06 -60.78
CA TYR A 494 -2.93 -8.44 -61.72
C TYR A 494 -3.55 -9.04 -62.98
N TYR A 495 -2.83 -8.94 -64.09
CA TYR A 495 -3.31 -9.36 -65.42
C TYR A 495 -2.45 -10.53 -65.90
N PRO A 496 -2.82 -11.77 -65.57
CA PRO A 496 -1.99 -12.92 -65.91
C PRO A 496 -1.96 -13.23 -67.42
N PHE A 497 -2.94 -12.72 -68.19
CA PHE A 497 -3.05 -12.97 -69.62
C PHE A 497 -2.83 -11.68 -70.43
N TYR A 498 -1.79 -11.66 -71.26
CA TYR A 498 -1.68 -10.68 -72.34
C TYR A 498 -2.75 -10.98 -73.39
N GLY A 499 -3.55 -9.99 -73.76
CA GLY A 499 -4.40 -10.09 -74.95
C GLY A 499 -3.51 -10.27 -76.17
N SER A 500 -3.43 -11.48 -76.70
CA SER A 500 -2.83 -11.72 -78.01
C SER A 500 -3.78 -11.13 -79.06
N GLY A 501 -3.57 -9.86 -79.40
CA GLY A 501 -3.97 -9.33 -80.70
C GLY A 501 -3.17 -10.08 -81.76
N GLY A 502 -3.87 -10.76 -82.67
CA GLY A 502 -3.30 -11.75 -83.57
C GLY A 502 -2.13 -11.26 -84.44
N SER A 503 -1.11 -12.09 -84.54
CA SER A 503 -0.44 -12.35 -85.81
C SER A 503 -0.97 -13.68 -86.33
N ALA A 504 -1.80 -13.60 -87.37
CA ALA A 504 -2.19 -14.71 -88.20
C ALA A 504 -0.93 -15.39 -88.78
N ASP A 505 -0.81 -16.69 -88.57
CA ASP A 505 -0.35 -17.68 -89.54
C ASP A 505 -0.56 -19.06 -88.91
N TYR A 506 -1.82 -19.51 -88.94
CA TYR A 506 -2.14 -20.93 -88.96
C TYR A 506 -3.45 -21.08 -89.74
N GLU A 507 -3.31 -21.56 -90.98
CA GLU A 507 -4.39 -22.02 -91.84
C GLU A 507 -5.27 -23.05 -91.11
N GLY A 508 -6.58 -23.02 -91.40
CA GLY A 508 -7.50 -24.05 -90.95
C GLY A 508 -8.96 -23.63 -91.09
N ASP A 509 -9.48 -23.77 -92.31
CA ASP A 509 -10.88 -23.72 -92.75
C ASP A 509 -11.94 -24.16 -91.72
N TYR A 510 -13.09 -23.48 -91.69
CA TYR A 510 -14.38 -23.97 -92.23
C TYR A 510 -15.55 -23.00 -91.92
N ALA A 511 -16.16 -22.48 -93.00
CA ALA A 511 -17.58 -22.13 -93.28
C ALA A 511 -18.45 -21.44 -92.18
N GLU A 512 -18.82 -20.16 -92.35
CA GLU A 512 -20.06 -19.65 -93.01
C GLU A 512 -21.37 -19.90 -92.24
N GLU A 513 -21.96 -18.84 -91.63
CA GLU A 513 -23.25 -18.24 -92.07
C GLU A 513 -23.73 -17.09 -91.13
N ASP A 514 -23.98 -15.94 -91.74
CA ASP A 514 -25.02 -14.93 -91.50
C ASP A 514 -25.17 -14.16 -90.17
N SER A 515 -24.41 -13.07 -90.09
CA SER A 515 -24.85 -11.67 -90.07
C SER A 515 -26.36 -11.34 -90.02
N GLN A 516 -26.80 -10.65 -88.94
CA GLN A 516 -27.39 -9.29 -88.92
C GLN A 516 -28.48 -9.13 -87.83
N MET A 517 -28.21 -8.29 -86.81
CA MET A 517 -28.94 -7.01 -86.59
C MET A 517 -28.50 -6.28 -85.31
N MET A 518 -28.22 -4.98 -85.52
CA MET A 518 -28.26 -3.84 -84.59
C MET A 518 -27.21 -3.65 -83.48
N ARG A 519 -26.23 -2.83 -83.86
CA ARG A 519 -25.54 -1.79 -83.06
C ARG A 519 -26.38 -1.20 -81.92
N GLN A 520 -25.83 -1.19 -80.70
CA GLN A 520 -25.64 0.04 -79.91
C GLN A 520 -24.69 -0.17 -78.70
N LYS A 521 -23.84 0.84 -78.48
CA LYS A 521 -22.76 0.99 -77.48
C LYS A 521 -21.51 0.08 -77.66
N ARG A 522 -20.61 0.54 -78.53
CA ARG A 522 -19.16 0.35 -78.36
C ARG A 522 -18.76 0.99 -77.03
N SER A 523 -18.70 0.22 -75.94
CA SER A 523 -17.69 0.48 -74.91
C SER A 523 -16.36 0.02 -75.48
N LEU A 524 -15.31 0.84 -75.37
CA LEU A 524 -13.94 0.41 -75.61
C LEU A 524 -13.72 -0.88 -74.83
N ARG A 525 -13.66 -2.04 -75.51
CA ARG A 525 -13.13 -3.25 -74.91
C ARG A 525 -11.66 -2.93 -74.60
N PRO A 526 -11.20 -3.05 -73.34
CA PRO A 526 -9.77 -2.99 -73.07
C PRO A 526 -9.08 -4.04 -73.93
N GLU A 527 -7.97 -3.71 -74.57
CA GLU A 527 -7.09 -4.65 -75.30
C GLU A 527 -6.43 -5.70 -74.37
N LEU A 528 -6.92 -5.82 -73.13
CA LEU A 528 -6.28 -6.46 -71.98
C LEU A 528 -7.29 -7.43 -71.36
N GLY A 529 -6.84 -8.64 -71.02
CA GLY A 529 -7.68 -9.66 -70.39
C GLY A 529 -8.29 -9.21 -69.06
N GLU A 530 -9.25 -9.98 -68.53
CA GLU A 530 -9.86 -9.67 -67.24
C GLU A 530 -8.83 -9.75 -66.10
N PRO A 531 -8.76 -8.74 -65.20
CA PRO A 531 -7.85 -8.77 -64.06
C PRO A 531 -8.30 -9.81 -63.03
N VAL A 532 -7.34 -10.52 -62.46
CA VAL A 532 -7.58 -11.28 -61.24
C VAL A 532 -7.51 -10.31 -60.06
N VAL A 533 -8.57 -10.29 -59.24
CA VAL A 533 -8.69 -9.39 -58.09
C VAL A 533 -8.54 -10.19 -56.80
N LEU A 534 -7.43 -9.98 -56.11
CA LEU A 534 -7.23 -10.45 -54.74
C LEU A 534 -7.81 -9.41 -53.77
N ARG A 535 -8.84 -9.81 -53.01
CA ARG A 535 -9.44 -8.97 -51.97
C ARG A 535 -8.81 -9.31 -50.62
N CYS A 536 -8.19 -8.33 -50.00
CA CYS A 536 -7.56 -8.50 -48.71
C CYS A 536 -8.53 -8.19 -47.57
N GLN A 537 -8.18 -8.60 -46.34
CA GLN A 537 -8.89 -8.18 -45.14
C GLN A 537 -8.84 -6.64 -44.99
N PRO A 538 -9.90 -6.00 -44.50
CA PRO A 538 -9.91 -4.57 -44.26
C PRO A 538 -8.89 -4.20 -43.17
N TYR A 539 -8.06 -3.20 -43.44
CA TYR A 539 -7.18 -2.61 -42.45
C TYR A 539 -7.97 -1.62 -41.60
N LYS A 540 -8.28 -1.99 -40.36
CA LYS A 540 -9.00 -1.13 -39.41
C LYS A 540 -8.01 -0.19 -38.72
N ILE A 541 -8.33 1.09 -38.67
CA ILE A 541 -7.60 2.06 -37.85
C ILE A 541 -8.26 2.09 -36.47
N PRO A 542 -7.51 1.86 -35.37
CA PRO A 542 -8.04 1.97 -34.02
C PRO A 542 -8.64 3.36 -33.78
N LEU A 543 -9.82 3.43 -33.18
CA LEU A 543 -10.47 4.72 -32.89
C LEU A 543 -9.62 5.56 -31.92
N ALA A 544 -8.88 4.89 -31.03
CA ALA A 544 -7.92 5.51 -30.13
C ALA A 544 -6.81 6.29 -30.87
N GLU A 545 -6.45 5.94 -32.11
CA GLU A 545 -5.42 6.65 -32.90
C GLU A 545 -5.85 8.10 -33.23
N LEU A 546 -7.16 8.36 -33.28
CA LEU A 546 -7.74 9.69 -33.53
C LEU A 546 -7.79 10.57 -32.26
N LEU A 547 -7.09 10.15 -31.20
CA LEU A 547 -6.94 10.88 -29.96
C LEU A 547 -5.52 11.39 -29.78
N LEU A 548 -5.41 12.42 -28.93
CA LEU A 548 -4.17 13.01 -28.48
C LEU A 548 -4.22 13.10 -26.95
N PRO A 549 -3.11 12.81 -26.25
CA PRO A 549 -3.06 12.97 -24.81
C PRO A 549 -3.29 14.44 -24.46
N LEU A 550 -4.18 14.68 -23.49
CA LEU A 550 -4.46 16.02 -22.99
C LEU A 550 -3.92 16.16 -21.57
N GLU A 551 -2.79 16.86 -21.46
CA GLU A 551 -2.22 17.19 -20.16
C GLU A 551 -3.19 18.09 -19.39
N CYS A 552 -3.62 17.61 -18.22
CA CYS A 552 -4.45 18.36 -17.31
C CYS A 552 -4.19 17.88 -15.88
N SER A 553 -4.24 18.81 -14.93
CA SER A 553 -4.11 18.45 -13.52
C SER A 553 -5.36 17.71 -13.03
N PRO A 554 -5.25 16.88 -11.97
CA PRO A 554 -6.41 16.25 -11.35
C PRO A 554 -7.52 17.25 -10.98
N VAL A 555 -7.14 18.45 -10.53
CA VAL A 555 -8.10 19.50 -10.15
C VAL A 555 -8.89 20.01 -11.37
N GLU A 556 -8.22 20.26 -12.48
CA GLU A 556 -8.87 20.70 -13.73
C GLU A 556 -9.77 19.60 -14.28
N TYR A 557 -9.28 18.35 -14.28
CA TYR A 557 -10.05 17.20 -14.75
C TYR A 557 -11.33 17.01 -13.95
N PHE A 558 -11.28 17.00 -12.62
CA PHE A 558 -12.48 16.82 -11.78
C PHE A 558 -13.42 18.02 -11.78
N ARG A 559 -12.92 19.23 -12.10
CA ARG A 559 -13.80 20.40 -12.36
C ARG A 559 -14.53 20.27 -13.70
N LEU A 560 -13.85 19.77 -14.73
CA LEU A 560 -14.41 19.59 -16.07
C LEU A 560 -15.35 18.38 -16.14
N TRP A 561 -15.04 17.29 -15.44
CA TRP A 561 -15.78 16.03 -15.48
C TRP A 561 -17.32 16.14 -15.33
N PRO A 562 -17.88 16.85 -14.33
CA PRO A 562 -19.33 17.02 -14.20
C PRO A 562 -19.94 17.90 -15.28
N SER A 563 -19.14 18.74 -15.95
CA SER A 563 -19.61 19.69 -16.98
C SER A 563 -19.71 19.08 -18.39
N LEU A 564 -19.16 17.89 -18.60
CA LEU A 564 -19.20 17.21 -19.89
C LEU A 564 -20.61 16.67 -20.18
N PRO A 565 -21.24 17.05 -21.30
CA PRO A 565 -22.65 16.77 -21.56
C PRO A 565 -22.92 15.32 -21.98
N ALA A 566 -21.95 14.65 -22.60
CA ALA A 566 -22.12 13.31 -23.17
C ALA A 566 -21.42 12.26 -22.30
N MET A 567 -22.05 11.10 -22.12
CA MET A 567 -21.59 10.02 -21.23
C MET A 567 -21.92 8.64 -21.79
N VAL A 568 -20.95 7.74 -21.74
CA VAL A 568 -21.07 6.31 -22.07
C VAL A 568 -20.56 5.50 -20.91
N GLU A 569 -21.25 4.42 -20.56
CA GLU A 569 -20.78 3.45 -19.59
C GLU A 569 -20.73 2.06 -20.22
N CYS A 570 -19.63 1.34 -20.02
CA CYS A 570 -19.55 -0.06 -20.41
C CYS A 570 -18.84 -0.87 -19.32
N THR A 571 -19.20 -2.15 -19.21
CA THR A 571 -18.57 -3.07 -18.26
C THR A 571 -17.75 -4.07 -19.05
N GLY A 572 -16.53 -4.33 -18.61
CA GLY A 572 -15.65 -5.33 -19.21
C GLY A 572 -15.01 -6.21 -18.16
N THR A 573 -14.67 -7.44 -18.54
CA THR A 573 -14.06 -8.43 -17.66
C THR A 573 -12.79 -9.00 -18.24
N TYR A 574 -11.87 -9.36 -17.36
CA TYR A 574 -10.67 -10.12 -17.72
C TYR A 574 -10.18 -10.96 -16.55
N THR A 575 -9.44 -12.02 -16.85
CA THR A 575 -8.77 -12.85 -15.86
C THR A 575 -7.34 -12.37 -15.64
N TYR A 576 -6.92 -12.21 -14.38
CA TYR A 576 -5.55 -11.85 -14.04
C TYR A 576 -4.79 -13.01 -13.38
N GLU A 577 -3.48 -13.00 -13.49
CA GLU A 577 -2.63 -14.04 -12.91
C GLU A 577 -2.25 -13.69 -11.47
N GLY A 578 -2.71 -14.46 -10.47
CA GLY A 578 -2.22 -14.39 -9.09
C GLY A 578 -3.22 -14.76 -8.00
N SER A 579 -2.80 -15.62 -7.05
CA SER A 579 -3.60 -16.04 -5.88
C SER A 579 -3.84 -14.87 -4.91
N GLY A 580 -5.05 -14.74 -4.38
CA GLY A 580 -5.63 -13.55 -3.72
C GLY A 580 -4.85 -12.88 -2.59
N PHE A 581 -3.84 -13.53 -1.99
CA PHE A 581 -2.96 -12.92 -0.97
C PHE A 581 -1.61 -12.42 -1.49
N LYS A 582 -1.11 -12.92 -2.64
CA LYS A 582 0.13 -12.44 -3.27
C LYS A 582 -0.11 -11.23 -4.18
N ALA A 583 -1.33 -11.06 -4.69
CA ALA A 583 -1.71 -9.94 -5.56
C ALA A 583 -1.79 -8.57 -4.85
N THR A 584 -2.03 -8.55 -3.53
CA THR A 584 -2.07 -7.32 -2.71
C THR A 584 -0.69 -6.94 -2.14
N ALA A 585 0.30 -7.82 -2.21
CA ALA A 585 1.68 -7.62 -1.76
C ALA A 585 2.55 -6.98 -2.87
N ALA A 586 2.09 -5.88 -3.46
CA ALA A 586 2.86 -5.10 -4.42
C ALA A 586 3.94 -4.25 -3.72
N GLN A 587 5.03 -4.89 -3.30
CA GLN A 587 6.33 -4.25 -3.09
C GLN A 587 7.46 -4.90 -3.92
N GLN A 588 7.19 -5.99 -4.64
CA GLN A 588 8.24 -6.76 -5.35
C GLN A 588 8.11 -6.80 -6.88
N TYR A 589 7.06 -6.23 -7.49
CA TYR A 589 6.89 -6.19 -8.95
C TYR A 589 6.51 -4.78 -9.42
N ASP A 590 7.09 -4.34 -10.55
CA ASP A 590 6.90 -3.02 -11.16
C ASP A 590 5.44 -2.71 -11.59
N SER A 591 4.53 -3.69 -11.54
CA SER A 591 3.08 -3.52 -11.77
C SER A 591 2.27 -4.52 -10.95
N SER A 592 1.12 -4.13 -10.41
CA SER A 592 0.25 -5.05 -9.67
C SER A 592 -0.38 -6.08 -10.62
N PRO A 593 -0.43 -7.37 -10.25
CA PRO A 593 -0.90 -8.45 -11.13
C PRO A 593 -2.35 -8.25 -11.59
N PHE A 594 -3.20 -7.67 -10.73
CA PHE A 594 -4.60 -7.39 -11.06
C PHE A 594 -4.79 -6.25 -12.09
N LEU A 595 -3.74 -5.53 -12.51
CA LEU A 595 -3.80 -4.56 -13.61
C LEU A 595 -3.38 -5.15 -14.98
N SER A 596 -3.12 -6.46 -15.06
CA SER A 596 -2.61 -7.10 -16.28
C SER A 596 -3.41 -6.77 -17.54
N GLY A 597 -4.74 -6.81 -17.47
CA GLY A 597 -5.63 -6.52 -18.59
C GLY A 597 -5.68 -5.06 -19.02
N LEU A 598 -5.13 -4.12 -18.22
CA LEU A 598 -5.13 -2.68 -18.53
C LEU A 598 -3.72 -2.14 -18.82
N LYS A 599 -2.69 -2.98 -18.89
CA LYS A 599 -1.31 -2.55 -19.14
C LYS A 599 -1.16 -1.75 -20.43
N SER A 600 -1.85 -2.18 -21.49
CA SER A 600 -1.79 -1.56 -22.81
C SER A 600 -2.26 -0.11 -22.85
N ILE A 601 -3.13 0.33 -21.92
CA ILE A 601 -3.60 1.73 -21.88
C ILE A 601 -2.43 2.71 -21.72
N SER A 602 -1.34 2.30 -21.08
CA SER A 602 -0.15 3.13 -20.90
C SER A 602 0.57 3.51 -22.20
N SER A 603 0.39 2.74 -23.29
CA SER A 603 0.95 3.04 -24.61
C SER A 603 -0.05 3.77 -25.53
N LYS A 604 -1.31 3.93 -25.11
CA LYS A 604 -2.36 4.61 -25.87
C LYS A 604 -2.28 6.13 -25.71
N PRO A 605 -2.86 6.92 -26.63
CA PRO A 605 -2.79 8.39 -26.61
C PRO A 605 -3.71 9.03 -25.56
N PHE A 606 -3.59 8.58 -24.31
CA PHE A 606 -4.23 9.15 -23.13
C PHE A 606 -3.19 9.71 -22.17
N HIS A 607 -3.50 10.86 -21.57
CA HIS A 607 -2.78 11.34 -20.41
C HIS A 607 -3.36 10.68 -19.15
N GLN A 608 -2.52 10.00 -18.36
CA GLN A 608 -2.94 9.46 -17.07
C GLN A 608 -3.01 10.59 -16.03
N VAL A 609 -4.22 10.96 -15.63
CA VAL A 609 -4.47 12.09 -14.71
C VAL A 609 -4.23 11.68 -13.26
N CYS A 610 -4.84 10.58 -12.82
CA CYS A 610 -4.63 10.03 -11.49
C CYS A 610 -4.96 8.53 -11.42
N SER A 611 -4.37 7.85 -10.43
CA SER A 611 -4.66 6.46 -10.10
C SER A 611 -4.86 6.30 -8.60
N HIS A 612 -5.87 5.54 -8.21
CA HIS A 612 -6.18 5.21 -6.83
C HIS A 612 -6.39 3.71 -6.69
N PHE A 613 -5.77 3.09 -5.68
CA PHE A 613 -5.81 1.64 -5.49
C PHE A 613 -6.46 1.28 -4.15
N ILE A 614 -7.53 0.50 -4.20
CA ILE A 614 -8.32 0.05 -3.05
C ILE A 614 -7.91 -1.38 -2.71
N ARG A 615 -6.90 -1.50 -1.84
CA ARG A 615 -6.27 -2.79 -1.50
C ARG A 615 -7.21 -3.79 -0.82
N THR A 616 -8.25 -3.33 -0.14
CA THR A 616 -9.19 -4.19 0.62
C THR A 616 -10.07 -5.07 -0.26
N VAL A 617 -10.32 -4.67 -1.50
CA VAL A 617 -11.14 -5.41 -2.48
C VAL A 617 -10.38 -5.73 -3.76
N ALA A 618 -9.04 -5.58 -3.72
CA ALA A 618 -8.18 -5.58 -4.92
C ALA A 618 -8.78 -4.75 -6.06
N GLY A 619 -9.29 -3.56 -5.71
CA GLY A 619 -9.94 -2.64 -6.64
C GLY A 619 -9.08 -1.44 -6.98
N PHE A 620 -9.50 -0.67 -7.98
CA PHE A 620 -8.80 0.53 -8.43
C PHE A 620 -9.75 1.53 -9.10
N GLN A 621 -9.31 2.78 -9.14
CA GLN A 621 -9.89 3.85 -9.95
C GLN A 621 -8.76 4.50 -10.76
N LEU A 622 -8.89 4.51 -12.08
CA LEU A 622 -7.94 5.14 -13.01
C LEU A 622 -8.65 6.25 -13.78
N CYS A 623 -8.02 7.41 -13.92
CA CYS A 623 -8.55 8.54 -14.66
C CYS A 623 -7.61 8.90 -15.82
N TYR A 624 -8.17 9.02 -17.02
CA TYR A 624 -7.48 9.34 -18.26
C TYR A 624 -8.15 10.53 -18.94
N ALA A 625 -7.33 11.34 -19.62
CA ALA A 625 -7.78 12.49 -20.41
C ALA A 625 -7.13 12.50 -21.79
N ALA A 626 -7.94 12.77 -22.80
CA ALA A 626 -7.51 12.94 -24.18
C ALA A 626 -8.34 14.04 -24.85
N LYS A 627 -7.87 14.46 -26.02
CA LYS A 627 -8.63 15.27 -26.97
C LYS A 627 -8.65 14.57 -28.32
N THR A 628 -9.74 14.67 -29.06
CA THR A 628 -9.77 14.25 -30.46
C THR A 628 -8.84 15.15 -31.29
N TRP A 629 -8.45 14.71 -32.50
CA TRP A 629 -7.72 15.57 -33.44
C TRP A 629 -8.45 16.88 -33.76
N PHE A 630 -9.78 16.88 -33.58
CA PHE A 630 -10.66 18.02 -33.84
C PHE A 630 -10.94 18.88 -32.59
N GLY A 631 -10.26 18.61 -31.48
CA GLY A 631 -10.30 19.43 -30.26
C GLY A 631 -11.40 19.07 -29.25
N GLY A 632 -12.24 18.08 -29.53
CA GLY A 632 -13.24 17.58 -28.57
C GLY A 632 -12.58 16.88 -27.38
N PHE A 633 -13.01 17.19 -26.17
CA PHE A 633 -12.49 16.60 -24.93
C PHE A 633 -13.04 15.18 -24.72
N VAL A 634 -12.19 14.26 -24.27
CA VAL A 634 -12.55 12.89 -23.88
C VAL A 634 -11.94 12.56 -22.53
N GLY A 635 -12.77 12.40 -21.51
CA GLY A 635 -12.38 11.91 -20.20
C GLY A 635 -12.82 10.46 -20.03
N MET A 636 -11.96 9.62 -19.46
CA MET A 636 -12.30 8.23 -19.14
C MET A 636 -11.95 7.91 -17.68
N MET A 637 -12.90 7.34 -16.95
CA MET A 637 -12.69 6.76 -15.63
C MET A 637 -12.90 5.25 -15.68
N ILE A 638 -11.99 4.49 -15.09
CA ILE A 638 -12.08 3.03 -15.01
C ILE A 638 -12.13 2.63 -13.55
N PHE A 639 -13.19 1.93 -13.15
CA PHE A 639 -13.36 1.36 -11.82
C PHE A 639 -13.20 -0.16 -11.91
N GLY A 640 -12.14 -0.70 -11.31
CA GLY A 640 -11.93 -2.15 -11.23
C GLY A 640 -12.24 -2.68 -9.84
N ALA A 641 -12.90 -3.84 -9.77
CA ALA A 641 -13.04 -4.61 -8.54
C ALA A 641 -12.84 -6.10 -8.83
N SER A 642 -11.97 -6.75 -8.05
CA SER A 642 -11.78 -8.19 -8.15
C SER A 642 -12.93 -8.93 -7.47
N GLU A 643 -13.41 -9.98 -8.11
CA GLU A 643 -14.34 -10.92 -7.51
C GLU A 643 -13.63 -11.79 -6.47
N VAL A 644 -13.14 -11.25 -5.36
CA VAL A 644 -12.55 -12.10 -4.31
C VAL A 644 -13.68 -12.78 -3.53
N SER A 645 -13.90 -14.07 -3.79
CA SER A 645 -14.73 -14.94 -2.94
C SER A 645 -14.20 -14.88 -1.51
N ARG A 646 -15.03 -14.40 -0.56
CA ARG A 646 -14.68 -14.33 0.88
C ARG A 646 -14.67 -15.70 1.57
N ASN A 647 -14.83 -16.81 0.83
CA ASN A 647 -14.80 -18.16 1.39
C ASN A 647 -13.55 -18.90 0.90
N VAL A 648 -12.46 -18.77 1.65
CA VAL A 648 -11.17 -19.45 1.42
C VAL A 648 -11.26 -20.97 1.65
N ASP A 649 -12.39 -21.48 2.15
CA ASP A 649 -12.53 -22.89 2.54
C ASP A 649 -13.01 -23.84 1.43
N LEU A 650 -13.33 -23.35 0.21
CA LEU A 650 -13.90 -24.20 -0.87
C LEU A 650 -13.21 -24.07 -2.23
N GLY A 651 -11.92 -23.73 -2.28
CA GLY A 651 -11.06 -24.00 -3.45
C GLY A 651 -11.30 -23.20 -4.74
N ASP A 652 -12.38 -22.42 -4.86
CA ASP A 652 -12.63 -21.56 -6.02
C ASP A 652 -12.01 -20.17 -5.80
N GLU A 653 -10.72 -20.03 -6.12
CA GLU A 653 -10.07 -18.73 -6.25
C GLU A 653 -10.54 -18.06 -7.55
N THR A 654 -11.50 -17.14 -7.46
CA THR A 654 -11.96 -16.33 -8.59
C THR A 654 -10.93 -15.22 -8.90
N THR A 655 -10.20 -15.36 -10.01
CA THR A 655 -9.21 -14.40 -10.52
C THR A 655 -9.78 -13.43 -11.56
N THR A 656 -11.10 -13.27 -11.58
CA THR A 656 -11.81 -12.42 -12.52
C THR A 656 -11.87 -10.98 -11.99
N MET A 657 -11.46 -10.04 -12.82
CA MET A 657 -11.62 -8.61 -12.59
C MET A 657 -12.84 -8.11 -13.37
N ILE A 658 -13.72 -7.37 -12.70
CA ILE A 658 -14.77 -6.59 -13.36
C ILE A 658 -14.34 -5.12 -13.38
N CYS A 659 -14.34 -4.54 -14.57
CA CYS A 659 -14.03 -3.13 -14.82
C CYS A 659 -15.24 -2.40 -15.38
N LYS A 660 -15.65 -1.32 -14.72
CA LYS A 660 -16.61 -0.35 -15.27
C LYS A 660 -15.84 0.81 -15.90
N PHE A 661 -15.98 0.98 -17.20
CA PHE A 661 -15.46 2.10 -17.97
C PHE A 661 -16.55 3.15 -18.10
N VAL A 662 -16.22 4.38 -17.73
CA VAL A 662 -17.08 5.54 -17.85
C VAL A 662 -16.36 6.54 -18.72
N VAL A 663 -16.89 6.82 -19.91
CA VAL A 663 -16.34 7.81 -20.83
C VAL A 663 -17.27 9.01 -20.86
N ARG A 664 -16.72 10.20 -20.69
CA ARG A 664 -17.43 11.46 -20.89
C ARG A 664 -16.75 12.29 -21.95
N ALA A 665 -17.54 12.92 -22.82
CA ALA A 665 -17.01 13.74 -23.89
C ALA A 665 -17.68 15.12 -23.95
N SER A 666 -17.00 16.06 -24.60
CA SER A 666 -17.54 17.40 -24.84
C SER A 666 -18.71 17.41 -25.82
N ASP A 667 -18.80 16.40 -26.69
CA ASP A 667 -19.79 16.29 -27.75
C ASP A 667 -20.35 14.86 -27.80
N GLU A 668 -21.64 14.74 -28.11
CA GLU A 668 -22.39 13.48 -28.21
C GLU A 668 -21.97 12.67 -29.44
N SER A 669 -21.47 13.32 -30.49
CA SER A 669 -20.93 12.64 -31.67
C SER A 669 -19.80 11.65 -31.31
N ILE A 670 -18.96 12.03 -30.36
CA ILE A 670 -17.83 11.22 -29.88
C ILE A 670 -18.34 9.99 -29.12
N THR A 671 -19.32 10.17 -28.22
CA THR A 671 -19.87 9.08 -27.43
C THR A 671 -20.66 8.10 -28.27
N ARG A 672 -21.43 8.58 -29.25
CA ARG A 672 -22.18 7.71 -30.18
C ARG A 672 -21.25 6.81 -30.99
N GLU A 673 -20.10 7.32 -31.42
CA GLU A 673 -19.12 6.51 -32.14
C GLU A 673 -18.52 5.41 -31.25
N ILE A 674 -18.23 5.73 -29.99
CA ILE A 674 -17.75 4.74 -29.00
C ILE A 674 -18.84 3.69 -28.72
N GLU A 675 -20.10 4.11 -28.57
CA GLU A 675 -21.24 3.21 -28.33
C GLU A 675 -21.56 2.30 -29.50
N SER A 676 -21.22 2.70 -30.73
CA SER A 676 -21.50 1.91 -31.94
C SER A 676 -20.79 0.55 -31.94
N ASP A 677 -19.63 0.45 -31.30
CA ASP A 677 -18.80 -0.76 -31.22
C ASP A 677 -18.00 -0.77 -29.89
N LEU A 678 -18.70 -1.07 -28.78
CA LEU A 678 -18.10 -1.08 -27.44
C LEU A 678 -16.97 -2.12 -27.29
N GLN A 679 -17.11 -3.30 -27.89
CA GLN A 679 -16.04 -4.31 -27.86
C GLN A 679 -14.83 -3.80 -28.66
N GLY A 680 -15.05 -3.26 -29.86
CA GLY A 680 -13.99 -2.68 -30.65
C GLY A 680 -13.30 -1.49 -29.97
N TRP A 681 -14.01 -0.71 -29.17
CA TRP A 681 -13.42 0.35 -28.35
C TRP A 681 -12.54 -0.22 -27.24
N LEU A 682 -13.01 -1.24 -26.51
CA LEU A 682 -12.22 -1.92 -25.48
C LEU A 682 -10.96 -2.58 -26.08
N ASP A 683 -11.08 -3.19 -27.26
CA ASP A 683 -9.96 -3.77 -27.99
C ASP A 683 -8.92 -2.70 -28.35
N ASP A 684 -9.37 -1.54 -28.85
CA ASP A 684 -8.49 -0.44 -29.24
C ASP A 684 -7.65 0.09 -28.05
N ILE A 685 -8.22 0.11 -26.84
CA ILE A 685 -7.55 0.63 -25.64
C ILE A 685 -6.81 -0.45 -24.83
N THR A 686 -7.23 -1.72 -24.89
CA THR A 686 -6.67 -2.82 -24.09
C THR A 686 -5.94 -3.90 -24.89
N ASP A 687 -5.80 -3.74 -26.21
CA ASP A 687 -5.27 -4.74 -27.14
C ASP A 687 -6.03 -6.09 -27.08
N GLY A 688 -7.34 -6.03 -26.80
CA GLY A 688 -8.22 -7.18 -26.73
C GLY A 688 -8.14 -7.99 -25.43
N ALA A 689 -7.53 -7.45 -24.38
CA ALA A 689 -7.41 -8.13 -23.09
C ALA A 689 -8.72 -8.14 -22.29
N VAL A 690 -9.66 -7.23 -22.61
CA VAL A 690 -10.92 -7.05 -21.87
C VAL A 690 -12.12 -7.40 -22.75
N GLU A 691 -12.95 -8.32 -22.26
CA GLU A 691 -14.19 -8.73 -22.92
C GLU A 691 -15.37 -7.91 -22.39
N TYR A 692 -16.19 -7.34 -23.29
CA TYR A 692 -17.39 -6.59 -22.94
C TYR A 692 -18.48 -7.49 -22.35
N MET A 693 -19.07 -7.06 -21.23
CA MET A 693 -20.23 -7.71 -20.62
C MET A 693 -21.47 -6.81 -20.70
N PRO A 694 -22.57 -7.26 -21.33
CA PRO A 694 -23.83 -6.52 -21.36
C PRO A 694 -24.38 -6.26 -19.96
N GLU A 695 -24.96 -5.08 -19.73
CA GLU A 695 -25.50 -4.72 -18.41
C GLU A 695 -26.56 -5.69 -17.88
N ASP A 696 -27.37 -6.27 -18.76
CA ASP A 696 -28.41 -7.22 -18.38
C ASP A 696 -27.83 -8.52 -17.83
N GLU A 697 -26.69 -8.97 -18.37
CA GLU A 697 -25.94 -10.12 -17.87
C GLU A 697 -25.24 -9.80 -16.55
N VAL A 698 -24.73 -8.57 -16.38
CA VAL A 698 -24.17 -8.12 -15.09
C VAL A 698 -25.26 -8.07 -14.01
N LYS A 699 -26.45 -7.55 -14.34
CA LYS A 699 -27.60 -7.47 -13.41
C LYS A 699 -28.13 -8.86 -13.07
N SER A 700 -28.23 -9.78 -14.03
CA SER A 700 -28.68 -11.15 -13.79
C SER A 700 -27.67 -11.92 -12.92
N ALA A 701 -26.37 -11.81 -13.20
CA ALA A 701 -25.31 -12.40 -12.39
C ALA A 701 -25.30 -11.82 -10.96
N ALA A 702 -25.49 -10.51 -10.80
CA ALA A 702 -25.59 -9.87 -9.49
C ALA A 702 -26.84 -10.34 -8.71
N ALA A 703 -27.98 -10.46 -9.38
CA ALA A 703 -29.23 -10.93 -8.77
C ALA A 703 -29.16 -12.40 -8.35
N GLU A 704 -28.58 -13.27 -9.18
CA GLU A 704 -28.36 -14.68 -8.85
C GLU A 704 -27.42 -14.84 -7.66
N ARG A 705 -26.34 -14.05 -7.60
CA ARG A 705 -25.43 -14.01 -6.45
C ARG A 705 -26.09 -13.51 -5.17
N LEU A 706 -26.91 -12.45 -5.27
CA LEU A 706 -27.69 -11.97 -4.14
C LEU A 706 -28.62 -13.06 -3.61
N LYS A 707 -29.30 -13.78 -4.50
CA LYS A 707 -30.15 -14.93 -4.16
C LYS A 707 -29.36 -16.03 -3.43
N ILE A 708 -28.22 -16.46 -3.97
CA ILE A 708 -27.34 -17.46 -3.34
C ILE A 708 -26.87 -16.99 -1.95
N SER A 709 -26.50 -15.71 -1.82
CA SER A 709 -26.07 -15.13 -0.54
C SER A 709 -27.20 -15.10 0.49
N MET A 710 -28.42 -14.75 0.08
CA MET A 710 -29.61 -14.71 0.93
C MET A 710 -30.01 -16.13 1.37
N GLU A 711 -29.96 -17.12 0.48
CA GLU A 711 -30.20 -18.53 0.78
C GLU A 711 -29.18 -19.07 1.80
N ARG A 712 -27.90 -18.71 1.67
CA ARG A 712 -26.86 -19.08 2.65
C ARG A 712 -27.05 -18.41 4.02
N ILE A 713 -27.44 -17.13 4.06
CA ILE A 713 -27.77 -16.44 5.31
C ILE A 713 -28.99 -17.08 5.97
N ALA A 714 -29.99 -17.51 5.19
CA ALA A 714 -31.16 -18.22 5.71
C ALA A 714 -30.79 -19.59 6.30
N LEU A 715 -29.89 -20.34 5.66
CA LEU A 715 -29.34 -21.59 6.20
C LEU A 715 -28.56 -21.39 7.50
N LEU A 716 -27.73 -20.34 7.58
CA LEU A 716 -26.99 -20.01 8.81
C LEU A 716 -27.91 -19.55 9.95
N LYS A 717 -29.02 -18.86 9.63
CA LYS A 717 -30.05 -18.52 10.61
C LYS A 717 -30.82 -19.75 11.09
N ALA A 718 -31.09 -20.71 10.20
CA ALA A 718 -31.74 -21.98 10.55
C ALA A 718 -30.85 -22.91 11.39
N ALA A 719 -29.53 -22.75 11.33
CA ALA A 719 -28.55 -23.55 12.07
C ALA A 719 -28.24 -23.07 13.50
N LYS A 720 -28.87 -21.99 13.99
CA LYS A 720 -28.73 -21.59 15.41
C LYS A 720 -29.53 -22.54 16.33
N PRO A 721 -28.96 -23.03 17.44
CA PRO A 721 -29.69 -23.90 18.36
C PRO A 721 -30.84 -23.15 19.06
N LYS A 722 -31.98 -23.84 19.23
CA LYS A 722 -33.14 -23.35 19.99
C LYS A 722 -32.74 -23.12 21.45
N VAL A 723 -32.87 -21.87 21.91
CA VAL A 723 -32.80 -21.49 23.33
C VAL A 723 -34.04 -22.06 24.07
N PRO A 724 -33.95 -22.49 25.35
CA PRO A 724 -35.11 -22.98 26.12
C PRO A 724 -36.14 -21.86 26.35
N PRO A 725 -37.42 -22.19 26.63
CA PRO A 725 -38.51 -21.22 26.58
C PRO A 725 -38.40 -20.21 27.72
N ALA A 726 -38.44 -18.92 27.37
CA ALA A 726 -38.66 -17.85 28.32
C ALA A 726 -40.17 -17.66 28.58
N LYS A 727 -40.43 -16.98 29.69
CA LYS A 727 -41.70 -16.69 30.34
C LYS A 727 -42.80 -16.17 29.41
N THR A 728 -44.04 -16.40 29.85
CA THR A 728 -45.31 -16.14 29.17
C THR A 728 -45.49 -14.71 28.65
N GLU A 729 -46.11 -14.62 27.47
CA GLU A 729 -46.42 -13.46 26.61
C GLU A 729 -47.28 -12.34 27.25
N GLN A 730 -47.47 -12.33 28.58
CA GLN A 730 -48.28 -11.31 29.28
C GLN A 730 -47.46 -10.22 29.96
N GLU A 731 -46.14 -10.38 30.13
CA GLU A 731 -45.27 -9.34 30.72
C GLU A 731 -44.67 -8.38 29.66
N GLU A 732 -44.64 -8.74 28.37
CA GLU A 732 -44.07 -7.88 27.30
C GLU A 732 -45.04 -6.78 26.79
N GLU A 733 -46.34 -6.86 27.11
CA GLU A 733 -47.34 -5.90 26.63
C GLU A 733 -47.50 -4.67 27.54
N GLU A 734 -47.11 -4.75 28.82
CA GLU A 734 -47.15 -3.62 29.74
C GLU A 734 -45.91 -2.71 29.64
N GLU A 735 -44.73 -3.26 29.31
CA GLU A 735 -43.51 -2.45 29.11
C GLU A 735 -43.54 -1.61 27.82
N ARG A 736 -44.25 -2.06 26.77
CA ARG A 736 -44.35 -1.31 25.51
C ARG A 736 -45.20 -0.04 25.60
N LYS A 737 -46.15 0.02 26.54
CA LYS A 737 -47.02 1.20 26.71
C LYS A 737 -46.39 2.34 27.51
N GLN A 738 -45.32 2.08 28.27
CA GLN A 738 -44.59 3.15 28.96
C GLN A 738 -43.46 3.77 28.12
N SER A 739 -42.99 3.08 27.07
CA SER A 739 -41.89 3.57 26.23
C SER A 739 -42.29 4.54 25.11
N GLU A 740 -43.58 4.70 24.80
CA GLU A 740 -44.03 5.52 23.66
C GLU A 740 -44.27 7.01 23.98
N GLU A 741 -44.24 7.44 25.26
CA GLU A 741 -44.55 8.84 25.63
C GLU A 741 -43.36 9.68 26.15
N LEU A 742 -42.12 9.19 26.14
CA LEU A 742 -40.95 9.93 26.63
C LEU A 742 -39.74 9.80 25.68
N ASP A 743 -39.14 10.93 25.29
CA ASP A 743 -37.78 10.90 24.70
C ASP A 743 -36.73 10.68 25.82
N GLY A 744 -35.55 10.17 25.45
CA GLY A 744 -34.48 9.63 26.32
C GLY A 744 -33.86 10.54 27.41
N PHE A 745 -34.51 11.66 27.74
CA PHE A 745 -34.20 12.51 28.91
C PHE A 745 -35.44 12.85 29.77
N GLY A 746 -36.61 12.23 29.56
CA GLY A 746 -37.74 12.29 30.49
C GLY A 746 -38.58 13.57 30.47
N ASN A 747 -38.63 14.31 29.36
CA ASN A 747 -39.48 15.50 29.20
C ASN A 747 -40.60 15.29 28.14
N PRO A 748 -41.78 15.91 28.30
CA PRO A 748 -42.90 15.81 27.35
C PRO A 748 -42.64 16.62 26.06
N LYS A 749 -42.99 16.04 24.90
CA LYS A 749 -42.79 16.65 23.56
C LYS A 749 -43.74 17.84 23.32
N GLY A 750 -43.18 19.05 23.25
CA GLY A 750 -43.82 20.25 22.67
C GLY A 750 -43.58 20.36 21.15
N PRO A 751 -44.34 21.20 20.43
CA PRO A 751 -44.43 21.14 18.97
C PRO A 751 -43.12 21.58 18.29
N SER A 752 -42.80 20.88 17.20
CA SER A 752 -41.60 21.04 16.39
C SER A 752 -41.49 22.42 15.73
N THR A 753 -40.46 23.18 16.08
CA THR A 753 -39.90 24.20 15.19
C THR A 753 -38.62 23.65 14.58
N LEU A 754 -38.69 23.25 13.31
CA LEU A 754 -37.56 22.97 12.43
C LEU A 754 -36.68 24.24 12.32
N SER A 755 -35.67 24.37 13.17
CA SER A 755 -34.49 25.16 12.85
C SER A 755 -33.54 24.28 12.05
N LYS A 756 -33.08 24.79 10.89
CA LYS A 756 -32.07 24.13 10.07
C LYS A 756 -30.78 24.02 10.90
N LEU A 757 -30.43 22.79 11.29
CA LEU A 757 -29.11 22.47 11.85
C LEU A 757 -28.03 22.91 10.85
N THR A 758 -26.98 23.55 11.34
CA THR A 758 -25.80 23.86 10.52
C THR A 758 -25.07 22.56 10.16
N ALA A 759 -24.32 22.58 9.05
CA ALA A 759 -23.58 21.40 8.61
C ALA A 759 -22.63 20.86 9.69
N GLU A 760 -22.02 21.75 10.50
CA GLU A 760 -21.16 21.38 11.63
C GLU A 760 -21.93 20.71 12.77
N GLU A 761 -23.15 21.13 13.09
CA GLU A 761 -23.96 20.49 14.14
C GLU A 761 -24.51 19.12 13.69
N ALA A 762 -24.85 19.00 12.41
CA ALA A 762 -25.25 17.74 11.80
C ALA A 762 -24.08 16.73 11.75
N GLU A 763 -22.88 17.20 11.42
CA GLU A 763 -21.66 16.40 11.42
C GLU A 763 -21.27 15.98 12.84
N HIS A 764 -21.35 16.88 13.83
CA HIS A 764 -21.04 16.58 15.22
C HIS A 764 -22.00 15.54 15.83
N ARG A 765 -23.30 15.61 15.51
CA ARG A 765 -24.28 14.59 15.93
C ARG A 765 -24.11 13.27 15.21
N ALA A 766 -23.76 13.28 13.92
CA ALA A 766 -23.47 12.08 13.16
C ALA A 766 -22.22 11.35 13.71
N LEU A 767 -21.19 12.10 14.09
CA LEU A 767 -20.01 11.59 14.79
C LEU A 767 -20.35 11.01 16.17
N GLN A 768 -21.15 11.71 16.98
CA GLN A 768 -21.61 11.19 18.26
C GLN A 768 -22.40 9.89 18.12
N ALA A 769 -23.28 9.81 17.12
CA ALA A 769 -24.07 8.61 16.85
C ALA A 769 -23.20 7.44 16.36
N ALA A 770 -22.23 7.69 15.48
CA ALA A 770 -21.30 6.67 14.99
C ALA A 770 -20.40 6.13 16.11
N VAL A 771 -19.91 7.00 16.99
CA VAL A 771 -19.09 6.62 18.16
C VAL A 771 -19.90 5.77 19.14
N LEU A 772 -21.14 6.15 19.42
CA LEU A 772 -22.01 5.35 20.28
C LEU A 772 -22.35 4.00 19.63
N GLN A 773 -22.55 3.96 18.32
CA GLN A 773 -22.85 2.72 17.59
C GLN A 773 -21.66 1.76 17.60
N GLU A 774 -20.44 2.24 17.34
CA GLU A 774 -19.20 1.47 17.44
C GLU A 774 -18.96 0.96 18.87
N TRP A 775 -19.21 1.80 19.88
CA TRP A 775 -19.08 1.40 21.28
C TRP A 775 -20.06 0.28 21.65
N HIS A 776 -21.32 0.35 21.20
CA HIS A 776 -22.30 -0.71 21.41
C HIS A 776 -21.94 -2.00 20.64
N GLN A 777 -21.36 -1.89 19.45
CA GLN A 777 -20.86 -3.02 18.67
C GLN A 777 -19.71 -3.72 19.41
N LEU A 778 -18.75 -2.96 19.93
CA LEU A 778 -17.62 -3.47 20.72
C LEU A 778 -18.09 -4.12 22.03
N CYS A 779 -19.11 -3.57 22.69
CA CYS A 779 -19.71 -4.18 23.87
C CYS A 779 -20.42 -5.50 23.54
N LYS A 780 -21.12 -5.58 22.39
CA LYS A 780 -21.74 -6.83 21.91
C LYS A 780 -20.73 -7.90 21.52
N GLU A 781 -19.62 -7.52 20.89
CA GLU A 781 -18.53 -8.45 20.56
C GLU A 781 -17.84 -9.00 21.82
N LYS A 782 -17.75 -8.20 22.89
CA LYS A 782 -17.27 -8.67 24.21
C LYS A 782 -18.23 -9.64 24.87
N ALA A 783 -19.55 -9.40 24.77
CA ALA A 783 -20.57 -10.30 25.30
C ALA A 783 -20.60 -11.66 24.57
N MET A 784 -20.33 -11.67 23.25
CA MET A 784 -20.24 -12.92 22.47
C MET A 784 -18.94 -13.71 22.66
N LYS A 785 -17.89 -13.10 23.22
CA LYS A 785 -16.62 -13.80 23.58
C LYS A 785 -16.60 -14.33 25.02
N ALA A 786 -17.60 -13.97 25.83
CA ALA A 786 -17.75 -14.41 27.22
C ALA A 786 -18.78 -15.55 27.39
N GLN A 787 -19.42 -15.98 26.29
CA GLN A 787 -20.12 -17.26 26.14
C GLN A 787 -19.23 -18.23 25.37
#